data_AF-A0A4R5KLX5-F1
#
_entry.id   AF-A0A4R5KLX5-F1
#
_cell.length_a   1.000
_cell.length_b   1.000
_cell.length_c   1.000
_cell.angle_alpha   90.00
_cell.angle_beta   90.00
_cell.angle_gamma   90.00
#
_symmetry.space_group_name_H-M   'P 1'
#
loop_
_entity.id
_entity.type
_entity.pdbx_description
1 polymer ?
#
loop_
_entity_poly.entity_id
_entity_poly.type
_entity_poly.pdbx_seq_one_letter_code
_entity_poly.pdbx_strand_id
1 'polypeptide(L)'
;MRPSKLTKKNIGTNIPKIEPWILMLSLLISLLITIQIFKNLDISLHSFTDRSIGIVVMDGVDASLRTFNYIKLLLIFTILLLFLLFFISWINNILKPKIISNLMIEKNVIAILSAFSICLILLYIIGNQNIHLIILSLLIFLLTLVITVMFFKVLFFQNKNKYFRLNPFSNYNINILGFLLPIVCIFLYWVVTNGDFKFSYKHLFVIAFTWLFIHLIYYKFLKKIKSKTSFSLINKAIIISGIPIIFIPFSIPISNEIQFMLSAYLNIPARIFSLIIIIFLLFFSVLTYIYIIKRKLKFNISKAIYNIYFPIIIATFVLFNNYTSFINKTEFDMFHDGEDLITNQQLFSFNHIPFIHTYPTHGLSSMIFQMAYSFFNGYRPVETWLWNWMFVVFSFVLLYFIIKKVMSPLIAVLIVLCLPIQELFSIYFAISIIPALLLGSLLTKGITKVKLYFYWIICALMFLWRVDFGVALLASSFGIILLVFINRMISKDKKTIIDLRELINSFFIVFGLCTTLAILLIVYSGQSIKDLFILNFQFVRFQAAVQAYTTIIKNYSPTVVLQYVILPSVSLFYVTWFSYRVFTKKGQQNFNSLQISLILLSVFSLIMSIRSTQRHSLMEIYNPYLFGFLALCIPSFLNKFTKNKNLVLFLGILVIYILFVPTNLSHQIKNDSLFSFKNYVNKESRVSINDSQYKNISDFLNTNLSKDQTFFEFTNNPMLYVGSNKELLTYIIPTVYNASDPVQKIEVNKLTNYINKNKIPYVIFKQGNFWDYLDNVPNEIRSYRIAELIYKNYKPLGTIDNFQIWSNKDSSTNINEEKEKNINFKNFNEIQLHNVVVQPNSKDKLIVSNNGNDPYFSNFLQIEKNLLLKQNKFWFLKVKYNVSKSGDLQVFYSFNNKDFNKDDIRTVQITENQNVVYIPIPVSESKNILSELRFDPPDNSTFEINSVSLVEQENSLIPIKGIYQNFDLLKLPYIWANYDSNKSVLKTEVLKTIINSEQKINKNVAIKIGIDSNIDKSTGNYIHLRIKSDKKSNVLLAYGPNKSVISFELVPSNNYEDYLIRISSQWEWMSENIDFITLQSNENIAIEKMLIRKGD
;
A
#
# COMPACT_ATOMS: atom_id res chain seq x y z
N MET A 1 74.37 42.19 0.06
CA MET A 1 74.03 41.79 -1.34
C MET A 1 72.91 40.77 -1.32
N ARG A 2 72.00 40.76 -2.31
CA ARG A 2 70.90 39.78 -2.44
C ARG A 2 71.30 38.64 -3.41
N PRO A 3 71.10 37.35 -3.07
CA PRO A 3 71.10 36.27 -4.06
C PRO A 3 69.72 36.11 -4.73
N SER A 4 69.71 35.35 -5.83
CA SER A 4 68.74 35.43 -6.93
C SER A 4 67.41 34.68 -6.74
N LYS A 5 66.38 35.16 -7.46
CA LYS A 5 65.07 34.50 -7.60
C LYS A 5 65.19 33.13 -8.27
N LEU A 6 64.82 32.06 -7.56
CA LEU A 6 64.37 30.80 -8.18
C LEU A 6 62.84 30.77 -8.22
N THR A 7 62.27 30.80 -9.42
CA THR A 7 60.83 30.82 -9.64
C THR A 7 60.21 29.45 -9.37
N LYS A 8 59.48 29.33 -8.25
CA LYS A 8 58.59 28.18 -8.00
C LYS A 8 57.53 28.11 -9.10
N LYS A 9 57.76 27.22 -10.07
CA LYS A 9 56.85 26.91 -11.19
C LYS A 9 55.56 26.33 -10.61
N ASN A 10 54.51 27.14 -10.53
CA ASN A 10 53.19 26.70 -10.05
C ASN A 10 52.63 25.62 -10.99
N ILE A 11 52.71 24.35 -10.59
CA ILE A 11 52.06 23.23 -11.29
C ILE A 11 50.55 23.29 -11.00
N GLY A 12 49.86 24.20 -11.69
CA GLY A 12 48.41 24.36 -11.62
C GLY A 12 47.68 23.16 -12.25
N THR A 13 47.31 22.18 -11.44
CA THR A 13 46.69 20.92 -11.88
C THR A 13 45.21 21.09 -12.29
N ASN A 14 44.98 21.72 -13.45
CA ASN A 14 43.68 21.96 -14.06
C ASN A 14 43.04 20.68 -14.68
N ILE A 15 42.48 19.81 -13.83
CA ILE A 15 41.77 18.57 -14.20
C ILE A 15 40.28 18.88 -14.54
N PRO A 16 39.62 18.19 -15.52
CA PRO A 16 38.55 18.73 -16.37
C PRO A 16 37.18 19.00 -15.76
N LYS A 17 36.36 19.70 -16.56
CA LYS A 17 34.91 19.42 -16.64
C LYS A 17 34.73 18.03 -17.27
N ILE A 18 33.92 17.15 -16.67
CA ILE A 18 33.34 16.04 -17.44
C ILE A 18 32.54 16.68 -18.57
N GLU A 19 32.80 16.24 -19.79
CA GLU A 19 32.06 16.65 -20.98
C GLU A 19 30.86 15.69 -21.18
N PRO A 20 29.70 16.16 -21.67
CA PRO A 20 28.49 15.35 -21.72
C PRO A 20 28.64 13.98 -22.43
N TRP A 21 29.47 13.92 -23.47
CA TRP A 21 29.74 12.69 -24.23
C TRP A 21 30.37 11.58 -23.37
N ILE A 22 31.25 11.92 -22.41
CA ILE A 22 31.88 10.94 -21.51
C ILE A 22 30.78 10.25 -20.69
N LEU A 23 29.87 11.04 -20.12
CA LEU A 23 28.76 10.53 -19.33
C LEU A 23 27.83 9.64 -20.16
N MET A 24 27.43 10.10 -21.35
CA MET A 24 26.51 9.33 -22.21
C MET A 24 27.15 8.04 -22.75
N LEU A 25 28.44 8.06 -23.10
CA LEU A 25 29.16 6.87 -23.55
C LEU A 25 29.37 5.85 -22.41
N SER A 26 29.73 6.31 -21.20
CA SER A 26 29.81 5.40 -20.03
C SER A 26 28.45 4.79 -19.69
N LEU A 27 27.36 5.57 -19.78
CA LEU A 27 25.98 5.07 -19.58
C LEU A 27 25.62 3.99 -20.60
N LEU A 28 25.87 4.23 -21.89
CA LEU A 28 25.59 3.29 -22.98
C LEU A 28 26.30 1.95 -22.78
N ILE A 29 27.62 1.97 -22.53
CA ILE A 29 28.42 0.75 -22.34
C ILE A 29 27.98 0.00 -21.07
N SER A 30 27.69 0.71 -19.97
CA SER A 30 27.21 0.10 -18.73
C SER A 30 25.85 -0.58 -18.93
N LEU A 31 24.91 0.05 -19.64
CA LEU A 31 23.61 -0.54 -19.97
C LEU A 31 23.76 -1.82 -20.77
N LEU A 32 24.57 -1.82 -21.84
CA LEU A 32 24.77 -2.99 -22.71
C LEU A 32 25.33 -4.19 -21.94
N ILE A 33 26.35 -3.98 -21.09
CA ILE A 33 26.94 -5.05 -20.27
C ILE A 33 25.91 -5.58 -19.25
N THR A 34 25.18 -4.70 -18.56
CA THR A 34 24.16 -5.11 -17.59
C THR A 34 23.00 -5.89 -18.23
N ILE A 35 22.56 -5.52 -19.44
CA ILE A 35 21.53 -6.26 -20.21
C ILE A 35 22.03 -7.67 -20.56
N GLN A 36 23.29 -7.82 -20.98
CA GLN A 36 23.84 -9.14 -21.31
C GLN A 36 23.97 -10.05 -20.08
N ILE A 37 24.26 -9.48 -18.90
CA ILE A 37 24.25 -10.23 -17.63
C ILE A 37 22.82 -10.64 -17.24
N PHE A 38 21.83 -9.76 -17.42
CA PHE A 38 20.43 -10.05 -17.09
C PHE A 38 19.85 -11.26 -17.83
N LYS A 39 20.22 -11.46 -19.10
CA LYS A 39 19.73 -12.58 -19.93
C LYS A 39 20.08 -13.98 -19.38
N ASN A 40 21.05 -14.08 -18.48
CA ASN A 40 21.56 -15.35 -17.95
C ASN A 40 21.21 -15.57 -16.46
N LEU A 41 20.22 -14.86 -15.92
CA LEU A 41 19.83 -14.97 -14.52
C LEU A 41 18.67 -15.94 -14.33
N ASP A 42 18.91 -17.01 -13.57
CA ASP A 42 17.85 -17.88 -13.08
C ASP A 42 17.10 -17.23 -11.89
N ILE A 43 15.83 -17.60 -11.75
CA ILE A 43 14.89 -17.22 -10.69
C ILE A 43 14.13 -18.44 -10.14
N SER A 44 14.49 -19.66 -10.54
CA SER A 44 13.87 -20.89 -10.05
C SER A 44 14.07 -21.08 -8.53
N LEU A 45 13.10 -21.71 -7.88
CA LEU A 45 13.13 -21.96 -6.44
C LEU A 45 13.98 -23.21 -6.13
N HIS A 46 15.00 -23.06 -5.29
CA HIS A 46 15.87 -24.16 -4.84
C HIS A 46 15.77 -24.48 -3.34
N SER A 47 14.93 -23.75 -2.59
CA SER A 47 14.77 -23.95 -1.14
C SER A 47 13.40 -23.49 -0.66
N PHE A 48 12.72 -24.31 0.15
CA PHE A 48 11.44 -23.98 0.77
C PHE A 48 11.64 -23.57 2.24
N THR A 49 12.41 -22.49 2.45
CA THR A 49 12.82 -22.07 3.81
C THR A 49 11.64 -21.63 4.67
N ASP A 50 11.61 -22.10 5.91
CA ASP A 50 10.56 -21.82 6.92
C ASP A 50 9.14 -22.16 6.44
N ARG A 51 9.02 -22.96 5.36
CA ARG A 51 7.77 -23.32 4.67
C ARG A 51 6.83 -22.14 4.44
N SER A 52 7.39 -21.03 3.94
CA SER A 52 6.61 -19.83 3.63
C SER A 52 5.78 -20.05 2.35
N ILE A 53 4.45 -20.11 2.46
CA ILE A 53 3.56 -20.42 1.34
C ILE A 53 2.96 -19.14 0.74
N GLY A 54 3.15 -18.97 -0.56
CA GLY A 54 2.56 -17.92 -1.38
C GLY A 54 2.59 -18.32 -2.86
N ILE A 55 1.85 -17.60 -3.71
CA ILE A 55 1.61 -18.04 -5.10
C ILE A 55 2.89 -18.18 -5.92
N VAL A 56 3.88 -17.32 -5.69
CA VAL A 56 5.19 -17.39 -6.37
C VAL A 56 5.98 -18.63 -5.96
N VAL A 57 5.87 -19.06 -4.70
CA VAL A 57 6.46 -20.31 -4.20
C VAL A 57 5.71 -21.51 -4.78
N MET A 58 4.38 -21.47 -4.84
CA MET A 58 3.57 -22.55 -5.44
C MET A 58 3.87 -22.74 -6.94
N ASP A 59 4.24 -21.67 -7.66
CA ASP A 59 4.72 -21.73 -9.05
C ASP A 59 6.22 -22.09 -9.17
N GLY A 60 6.94 -22.31 -8.06
CA GLY A 60 8.34 -22.71 -8.07
C GLY A 60 9.33 -21.60 -8.45
N VAL A 61 8.99 -20.34 -8.12
CA VAL A 61 9.82 -19.17 -8.42
C VAL A 61 10.25 -18.47 -7.13
N ASP A 62 11.51 -18.04 -7.05
CA ASP A 62 12.03 -17.27 -5.93
C ASP A 62 11.94 -15.76 -6.20
N ALA A 63 10.96 -15.09 -5.59
CA ALA A 63 10.83 -13.64 -5.66
C ALA A 63 11.96 -12.87 -4.95
N SER A 64 12.62 -13.47 -3.96
CA SER A 64 13.78 -12.87 -3.28
C SER A 64 14.99 -12.82 -4.23
N LEU A 65 15.16 -13.83 -5.09
CA LEU A 65 16.16 -13.80 -6.16
C LEU A 65 15.89 -12.66 -7.17
N ARG A 66 14.64 -12.32 -7.47
CA ARG A 66 14.32 -11.14 -8.32
C ARG A 66 14.82 -9.84 -7.67
N THR A 67 14.52 -9.66 -6.38
CA THR A 67 15.01 -8.52 -5.59
C THR A 67 16.54 -8.48 -5.56
N PHE A 68 17.19 -9.60 -5.26
CA PHE A 68 18.65 -9.70 -5.21
C PHE A 68 19.28 -9.42 -6.57
N ASN A 69 18.74 -10.00 -7.65
CA ASN A 69 19.19 -9.79 -9.02
C ASN A 69 19.01 -8.34 -9.46
N TYR A 70 17.87 -7.69 -9.15
CA TYR A 70 17.67 -6.27 -9.40
C TYR A 70 18.71 -5.39 -8.67
N ILE A 71 18.94 -5.62 -7.37
CA ILE A 71 19.98 -4.90 -6.60
C ILE A 71 21.38 -5.16 -7.17
N LYS A 72 21.70 -6.43 -7.49
CA LYS A 72 22.98 -6.85 -8.08
C LYS A 72 23.22 -6.18 -9.42
N LEU A 73 22.22 -6.08 -10.29
CA LEU A 73 22.30 -5.38 -11.58
C LEU A 73 22.47 -3.87 -11.40
N LEU A 74 21.75 -3.24 -10.46
CA LEU A 74 21.94 -1.82 -10.12
C LEU A 74 23.36 -1.55 -9.59
N LEU A 75 23.90 -2.43 -8.75
CA LEU A 75 25.26 -2.32 -8.21
C LEU A 75 26.32 -2.53 -9.31
N ILE A 76 26.20 -3.59 -10.12
CA ILE A 76 27.09 -3.86 -11.25
C ILE A 76 27.07 -2.67 -12.23
N PHE A 77 25.88 -2.19 -12.60
CA PHE A 77 25.72 -1.01 -13.45
C PHE A 77 26.42 0.21 -12.85
N THR A 78 26.22 0.49 -11.56
CA THR A 78 26.82 1.66 -10.89
C THR A 78 28.35 1.54 -10.80
N ILE A 79 28.88 0.35 -10.53
CA ILE A 79 30.33 0.08 -10.47
C ILE A 79 30.96 0.22 -11.85
N LEU A 80 30.37 -0.42 -12.88
CA LEU A 80 30.81 -0.29 -14.28
C LEU A 80 30.76 1.16 -14.74
N LEU A 81 29.69 1.88 -14.43
CA LEU A 81 29.51 3.28 -14.79
C LEU A 81 30.56 4.18 -14.11
N LEU A 82 30.84 3.98 -12.82
CA LEU A 82 31.88 4.72 -12.11
C LEU A 82 33.28 4.38 -12.62
N PHE A 83 33.56 3.11 -12.91
CA PHE A 83 34.81 2.66 -13.52
C PHE A 83 35.02 3.28 -14.91
N LEU A 84 34.03 3.20 -15.80
CA LEU A 84 34.07 3.78 -17.15
C LEU A 84 34.15 5.30 -17.11
N LEU A 85 33.42 5.97 -16.22
CA LEU A 85 33.54 7.42 -16.00
C LEU A 85 34.95 7.80 -15.55
N PHE A 86 35.57 7.03 -14.64
CA PHE A 86 36.94 7.26 -14.21
C PHE A 86 37.94 7.00 -15.35
N PHE A 87 37.82 5.86 -16.04
CA PHE A 87 38.71 5.41 -17.12
C PHE A 87 38.66 6.35 -18.34
N ILE A 88 37.47 6.68 -18.84
CA ILE A 88 37.30 7.59 -19.99
C ILE A 88 37.69 9.03 -19.59
N SER A 89 37.41 9.46 -18.35
CA SER A 89 37.92 10.73 -17.83
C SER A 89 39.45 10.75 -17.73
N TRP A 90 40.07 9.64 -17.30
CA TRP A 90 41.53 9.47 -17.21
C TRP A 90 42.20 9.49 -18.59
N ILE A 91 41.66 8.79 -19.58
CA ILE A 91 42.07 8.89 -20.99
C ILE A 91 41.97 10.35 -21.47
N ASN A 92 40.81 11.00 -21.26
CA ASN A 92 40.61 12.40 -21.62
C ASN A 92 41.52 13.38 -20.82
N ASN A 93 42.09 12.96 -19.68
CA ASN A 93 43.08 13.73 -18.90
C ASN A 93 44.49 13.61 -19.47
N ILE A 94 44.84 12.43 -19.98
CA ILE A 94 46.14 12.16 -20.61
C ILE A 94 46.21 12.87 -21.97
N LEU A 95 45.14 12.80 -22.77
CA LEU A 95 45.03 13.48 -24.08
C LEU A 95 44.89 15.01 -23.97
N LYS A 96 44.63 15.51 -22.76
CA LYS A 96 44.24 16.89 -22.47
C LYS A 96 45.25 18.00 -22.76
N PRO A 97 46.58 17.84 -22.56
CA PRO A 97 47.51 18.97 -22.58
C PRO A 97 47.70 19.60 -23.95
N LYS A 98 47.40 18.90 -25.05
CA LYS A 98 47.74 19.36 -26.39
C LYS A 98 46.55 19.91 -27.20
N ILE A 99 45.33 19.34 -27.15
CA ILE A 99 44.47 19.43 -28.37
C ILE A 99 42.92 19.57 -28.23
N ILE A 100 42.37 19.99 -27.09
CA ILE A 100 40.92 19.84 -26.79
C ILE A 100 39.91 20.82 -27.44
N SER A 101 40.32 21.89 -28.14
CA SER A 101 39.41 22.99 -28.48
C SER A 101 38.58 22.87 -29.77
N ASN A 102 39.02 22.13 -30.80
CA ASN A 102 38.30 22.04 -32.08
C ASN A 102 37.22 20.94 -32.20
N LEU A 103 36.99 20.17 -31.14
CA LEU A 103 36.16 18.95 -31.12
C LEU A 103 34.68 19.13 -30.81
N MET A 104 34.21 20.38 -30.73
CA MET A 104 32.93 20.63 -30.05
C MET A 104 31.73 20.04 -30.82
N ILE A 105 31.85 19.87 -32.14
CA ILE A 105 30.82 19.28 -33.00
C ILE A 105 30.76 17.78 -32.77
N GLU A 106 31.88 17.07 -32.87
CA GLU A 106 31.92 15.60 -32.78
C GLU A 106 31.62 15.14 -31.36
N LYS A 107 32.04 15.89 -30.34
CA LYS A 107 31.61 15.64 -28.94
C LYS A 107 30.10 15.79 -28.78
N ASN A 108 29.47 16.71 -29.50
CA ASN A 108 28.01 16.79 -29.55
C ASN A 108 27.42 15.64 -30.37
N VAL A 109 28.05 15.21 -31.47
CA VAL A 109 27.59 14.08 -32.29
C VAL A 109 27.73 12.75 -31.52
N ILE A 110 28.81 12.48 -30.78
CA ILE A 110 28.86 11.33 -29.85
C ILE A 110 27.80 11.48 -28.77
N ALA A 111 27.60 12.65 -28.17
CA ALA A 111 26.55 12.81 -27.18
C ALA A 111 25.14 12.55 -27.75
N ILE A 112 24.88 12.95 -29.00
CA ILE A 112 23.63 12.71 -29.74
C ILE A 112 23.51 11.24 -30.15
N LEU A 113 24.52 10.63 -30.77
CA LEU A 113 24.53 9.21 -31.15
C LEU A 113 24.44 8.29 -29.93
N SER A 114 25.12 8.60 -28.82
CA SER A 114 24.95 7.90 -27.54
C SER A 114 23.53 8.07 -27.01
N ALA A 115 22.96 9.28 -27.08
CA ALA A 115 21.58 9.52 -26.65
C ALA A 115 20.57 8.77 -27.51
N PHE A 116 20.71 8.78 -28.85
CA PHE A 116 19.89 7.99 -29.77
C PHE A 116 20.11 6.49 -29.59
N SER A 117 21.33 6.02 -29.28
CA SER A 117 21.59 4.61 -28.96
C SER A 117 20.91 4.20 -27.65
N ILE A 118 20.95 5.05 -26.63
CA ILE A 118 20.20 4.85 -25.38
C ILE A 118 18.69 4.88 -25.66
N CYS A 119 18.20 5.80 -26.50
CA CYS A 119 16.80 5.83 -26.93
C CYS A 119 16.40 4.58 -27.72
N LEU A 120 17.26 4.00 -28.56
CA LEU A 120 16.98 2.75 -29.27
C LEU A 120 17.07 1.52 -28.37
N ILE A 121 17.93 1.52 -27.34
CA ILE A 121 17.88 0.50 -26.28
C ILE A 121 16.56 0.62 -25.52
N LEU A 122 16.14 1.83 -25.15
CA LEU A 122 14.85 2.08 -24.53
C LEU A 122 13.68 1.68 -25.44
N LEU A 123 13.73 1.97 -26.74
CA LEU A 123 12.69 1.58 -27.71
C LEU A 123 12.69 0.08 -28.02
N TYR A 124 13.85 -0.57 -28.06
CA TYR A 124 13.94 -2.03 -28.10
C TYR A 124 13.27 -2.65 -26.88
N ILE A 125 13.53 -2.10 -25.69
CA ILE A 125 12.84 -2.50 -24.47
C ILE A 125 11.33 -2.23 -24.65
N ILE A 126 10.89 -1.00 -24.95
CA ILE A 126 9.46 -0.58 -25.08
C ILE A 126 8.67 -1.38 -26.13
N GLY A 127 9.27 -1.73 -27.26
CA GLY A 127 8.58 -2.35 -28.40
C GLY A 127 8.84 -3.85 -28.58
N ASN A 128 9.89 -4.39 -27.95
CA ASN A 128 10.45 -5.73 -28.21
C ASN A 128 10.73 -6.02 -29.72
N GLN A 129 10.83 -4.99 -30.56
CA GLN A 129 11.03 -5.14 -32.00
C GLN A 129 12.52 -5.24 -32.34
N ASN A 130 12.92 -6.33 -32.97
CA ASN A 130 14.32 -6.56 -33.39
C ASN A 130 14.89 -5.46 -34.30
N ILE A 131 14.04 -4.70 -35.00
CA ILE A 131 14.47 -3.55 -35.81
C ILE A 131 15.24 -2.50 -35.00
N HIS A 132 14.90 -2.31 -33.72
CA HIS A 132 15.63 -1.38 -32.85
C HIS A 132 17.06 -1.86 -32.54
N LEU A 133 17.31 -3.18 -32.49
CA LEU A 133 18.66 -3.74 -32.36
C LEU A 133 19.49 -3.55 -33.64
N ILE A 134 18.86 -3.67 -34.80
CA ILE A 134 19.51 -3.44 -36.10
C ILE A 134 19.90 -1.96 -36.25
N ILE A 135 19.01 -1.03 -35.90
CA ILE A 135 19.35 0.40 -35.95
C ILE A 135 20.39 0.76 -34.87
N LEU A 136 20.37 0.10 -33.70
CA LEU A 136 21.37 0.27 -32.65
C LEU A 136 22.79 -0.14 -33.10
N SER A 137 22.94 -1.26 -33.83
CA SER A 137 24.26 -1.66 -34.35
C SER A 137 24.82 -0.64 -35.36
N LEU A 138 23.94 -0.05 -36.18
CA LEU A 138 24.28 1.01 -37.12
C LEU A 138 24.67 2.32 -36.40
N LEU A 139 24.00 2.69 -35.30
CA LEU A 139 24.42 3.83 -34.47
C LEU A 139 25.76 3.59 -33.77
N ILE A 140 26.04 2.38 -33.31
CA ILE A 140 27.34 2.03 -32.70
C ILE A 140 28.47 2.18 -33.73
N PHE A 141 28.25 1.78 -34.99
CA PHE A 141 29.19 2.00 -36.10
C PHE A 141 29.41 3.49 -36.41
N LEU A 142 28.34 4.29 -36.47
CA LEU A 142 28.47 5.75 -36.62
C LEU A 142 29.23 6.38 -35.44
N LEU A 143 29.04 5.86 -34.23
CA LEU A 143 29.70 6.34 -33.03
C LEU A 143 31.21 6.04 -33.05
N THR A 144 31.65 4.88 -33.54
CA THR A 144 33.08 4.61 -33.80
C THR A 144 33.65 5.53 -34.88
N LEU A 145 32.92 5.75 -35.99
CA LEU A 145 33.34 6.65 -37.06
C LEU A 145 33.55 8.09 -36.54
N VAL A 146 32.65 8.57 -35.67
CA VAL A 146 32.75 9.90 -35.04
C VAL A 146 33.86 9.97 -33.98
N ILE A 147 34.19 8.87 -33.29
CA ILE A 147 35.41 8.79 -32.44
C ILE A 147 36.68 8.95 -33.31
N THR A 148 36.70 8.38 -34.51
CA THR A 148 37.82 8.53 -35.44
C THR A 148 37.92 9.96 -35.99
N VAL A 149 36.80 10.59 -36.36
CA VAL A 149 36.76 12.02 -36.74
C VAL A 149 37.12 12.94 -35.56
N MET A 150 36.77 12.54 -34.32
CA MET A 150 37.28 13.21 -33.13
C MET A 150 38.81 13.21 -33.15
N PHE A 151 39.48 12.07 -33.33
CA PHE A 151 40.95 12.00 -33.34
C PHE A 151 41.63 13.08 -34.22
N PHE A 152 41.02 13.46 -35.35
CA PHE A 152 41.51 14.53 -36.23
C PHE A 152 41.23 15.96 -35.76
N LYS A 153 40.04 16.25 -35.19
CA LYS A 153 39.76 17.60 -34.67
C LYS A 153 40.41 17.88 -33.31
N VAL A 154 41.03 16.88 -32.69
CA VAL A 154 42.02 17.05 -31.61
C VAL A 154 43.32 17.62 -32.24
N LEU A 155 43.27 18.77 -32.92
CA LEU A 155 44.44 19.47 -33.51
C LEU A 155 44.42 21.02 -33.46
N PHE A 156 43.26 21.70 -33.28
CA PHE A 156 43.16 23.17 -33.44
C PHE A 156 42.38 23.92 -32.31
N PHE A 157 42.35 25.26 -32.35
CA PHE A 157 42.52 26.16 -31.18
C PHE A 157 41.26 26.84 -30.53
N GLN A 158 41.48 27.81 -29.61
CA GLN A 158 40.71 28.05 -28.36
C GLN A 158 39.85 29.35 -28.23
N ASN A 159 38.92 29.37 -27.23
CA ASN A 159 38.41 30.55 -26.44
C ASN A 159 37.60 31.66 -27.20
N LYS A 160 36.81 32.63 -26.65
CA LYS A 160 36.05 32.97 -25.40
C LYS A 160 35.20 34.27 -25.71
N ASN A 161 34.19 34.80 -24.96
CA ASN A 161 33.51 34.47 -23.69
C ASN A 161 31.98 34.84 -23.71
N LYS A 162 31.51 35.80 -22.89
CA LYS A 162 30.12 36.35 -22.69
C LYS A 162 30.18 37.67 -21.88
N TYR A 163 29.06 38.45 -21.79
CA TYR A 163 28.37 38.94 -20.55
C TYR A 163 27.16 39.89 -20.89
N PHE A 164 25.90 39.63 -20.48
CA PHE A 164 25.08 40.25 -19.36
C PHE A 164 24.41 41.63 -19.67
N ARG A 165 23.30 42.13 -19.07
CA ARG A 165 22.30 41.65 -18.05
C ARG A 165 21.00 42.54 -17.98
N LEU A 166 19.86 41.91 -17.62
CA LEU A 166 18.73 42.29 -16.71
C LEU A 166 18.28 43.75 -16.39
N ASN A 167 16.96 43.94 -16.16
CA ASN A 167 16.33 45.16 -15.58
C ASN A 167 15.12 44.84 -14.61
N PRO A 168 14.20 45.74 -14.14
CA PRO A 168 14.13 46.08 -12.71
C PRO A 168 12.73 46.04 -12.02
N PHE A 169 12.45 45.06 -11.15
CA PHE A 169 11.33 45.12 -10.19
C PHE A 169 11.76 44.53 -8.84
N SER A 170 12.12 45.38 -7.86
CA SER A 170 13.13 45.01 -6.85
C SER A 170 12.66 44.77 -5.40
N ASN A 171 11.43 45.15 -4.98
CA ASN A 171 10.97 44.92 -3.59
C ASN A 171 9.67 44.11 -3.46
N TYR A 172 9.78 42.84 -3.83
CA TYR A 172 8.71 41.84 -3.83
C TYR A 172 8.07 41.53 -2.45
N ASN A 173 8.73 41.82 -1.32
CA ASN A 173 8.26 41.36 0.00
C ASN A 173 6.95 42.03 0.44
N ILE A 174 6.79 43.33 0.15
CA ILE A 174 5.59 44.09 0.49
C ILE A 174 4.44 43.72 -0.44
N ASN A 175 4.72 43.54 -1.74
CA ASN A 175 3.72 43.13 -2.72
C ASN A 175 3.04 41.80 -2.33
N ILE A 176 3.83 40.85 -1.77
CA ILE A 176 3.31 39.58 -1.24
C ILE A 176 2.37 39.81 -0.05
N LEU A 177 2.78 40.57 0.98
CA LEU A 177 1.91 40.85 2.14
C LEU A 177 0.63 41.55 1.70
N GLY A 178 0.75 42.59 0.86
CA GLY A 178 -0.39 43.35 0.38
C GLY A 178 -1.38 42.48 -0.40
N PHE A 179 -0.91 41.48 -1.16
CA PHE A 179 -1.78 40.55 -1.91
C PHE A 179 -2.56 39.58 -1.00
N LEU A 180 -1.95 39.18 0.12
CA LEU A 180 -2.53 38.19 1.04
C LEU A 180 -3.57 38.79 1.99
N LEU A 181 -3.41 40.06 2.38
CA LEU A 181 -4.29 40.71 3.36
C LEU A 181 -5.76 40.81 2.91
N PRO A 182 -6.09 41.15 1.64
CA PRO A 182 -7.44 41.05 1.09
C PRO A 182 -8.11 39.69 1.28
N ILE A 183 -7.37 38.60 1.10
CA ILE A 183 -7.91 37.24 1.22
C ILE A 183 -8.33 37.00 2.68
N VAL A 184 -7.49 37.39 3.65
CA VAL A 184 -7.83 37.29 5.08
C VAL A 184 -9.05 38.16 5.43
N CYS A 185 -9.17 39.36 4.86
CA CYS A 185 -10.33 40.22 5.06
C CYS A 185 -11.65 39.60 4.56
N ILE A 186 -11.62 38.83 3.47
CA ILE A 186 -12.80 38.10 2.96
C ILE A 186 -13.22 36.97 3.91
N PHE A 187 -12.26 36.17 4.40
CA PHE A 187 -12.56 35.15 5.42
C PHE A 187 -13.11 35.77 6.71
N LEU A 188 -12.52 36.87 7.19
CA LEU A 188 -13.02 37.63 8.34
C LEU A 188 -14.45 38.14 8.10
N TYR A 189 -14.72 38.72 6.93
CA TYR A 189 -16.04 39.17 6.54
C TYR A 189 -17.07 38.04 6.60
N TRP A 190 -16.79 36.88 5.98
CA TRP A 190 -17.69 35.72 6.02
C TRP A 190 -17.96 35.22 7.45
N VAL A 191 -16.94 35.17 8.32
CA VAL A 191 -17.13 34.81 9.75
C VAL A 191 -18.00 35.84 10.48
N VAL A 192 -17.90 37.14 10.16
CA VAL A 192 -18.72 38.18 10.78
C VAL A 192 -20.15 38.25 10.21
N THR A 193 -20.35 37.97 8.91
CA THR A 193 -21.66 38.13 8.22
C THR A 193 -22.45 36.85 7.98
N ASN A 194 -21.94 35.68 8.39
CA ASN A 194 -22.54 34.37 8.12
C ASN A 194 -22.50 33.95 6.63
N GLY A 195 -21.43 34.31 5.92
CA GLY A 195 -21.28 34.00 4.50
C GLY A 195 -20.92 32.53 4.22
N ASP A 196 -21.39 32.01 3.09
CA ASP A 196 -21.33 30.58 2.70
C ASP A 196 -19.95 30.06 2.25
N PHE A 197 -18.86 30.79 2.55
CA PHE A 197 -17.48 30.46 2.13
C PHE A 197 -17.32 30.10 0.64
N LYS A 198 -18.13 30.72 -0.23
CA LYS A 198 -18.17 30.48 -1.67
C LYS A 198 -17.44 31.60 -2.42
N PHE A 199 -16.29 31.28 -3.02
CA PHE A 199 -15.60 32.20 -3.92
C PHE A 199 -16.39 32.39 -5.21
N SER A 200 -16.31 33.59 -5.77
CA SER A 200 -16.90 33.95 -7.06
C SER A 200 -16.03 35.00 -7.74
N TYR A 201 -16.17 35.19 -9.06
CA TYR A 201 -15.35 36.15 -9.82
C TYR A 201 -15.42 37.58 -9.24
N LYS A 202 -16.54 37.99 -8.62
CA LYS A 202 -16.68 39.27 -7.90
C LYS A 202 -15.64 39.42 -6.79
N HIS A 203 -15.32 38.36 -6.05
CA HIS A 203 -14.31 38.37 -4.99
C HIS A 203 -12.89 38.60 -5.53
N LEU A 204 -12.57 38.18 -6.76
CA LEU A 204 -11.28 38.46 -7.40
C LEU A 204 -11.11 39.96 -7.69
N PHE A 205 -12.16 40.64 -8.16
CA PHE A 205 -12.16 42.10 -8.32
C PHE A 205 -12.00 42.82 -6.98
N VAL A 206 -12.69 42.36 -5.93
CA VAL A 206 -12.52 42.90 -4.56
C VAL A 206 -11.09 42.74 -4.08
N ILE A 207 -10.46 41.57 -4.29
CA ILE A 207 -9.04 41.32 -3.95
C ILE A 207 -8.12 42.28 -4.72
N ALA A 208 -8.31 42.43 -6.03
CA ALA A 208 -7.47 43.30 -6.87
C ALA A 208 -7.60 44.78 -6.47
N PHE A 209 -8.82 45.26 -6.20
CA PHE A 209 -9.07 46.65 -5.82
C PHE A 209 -8.55 46.95 -4.41
N THR A 210 -8.79 46.07 -3.44
CA THR A 210 -8.25 46.23 -2.07
C THR A 210 -6.73 46.10 -2.05
N TRP A 211 -6.13 45.24 -2.87
CA TRP A 211 -4.67 45.15 -3.05
C TRP A 211 -4.05 46.48 -3.50
N LEU A 212 -4.64 47.12 -4.52
CA LEU A 212 -4.24 48.44 -5.01
C LEU A 212 -4.45 49.51 -3.92
N PHE A 213 -5.59 49.49 -3.23
CA PHE A 213 -5.90 50.44 -2.16
C PHE A 213 -4.93 50.34 -0.97
N ILE A 214 -4.59 49.12 -0.54
CA ILE A 214 -3.57 48.85 0.50
C ILE A 214 -2.20 49.38 0.05
N HIS A 215 -1.81 49.21 -1.22
CA HIS A 215 -0.57 49.79 -1.74
C HIS A 215 -0.60 51.31 -1.73
N LEU A 216 -1.71 51.94 -2.13
CA LEU A 216 -1.88 53.39 -2.10
C LEU A 216 -1.80 53.95 -0.67
N ILE A 217 -2.44 53.29 0.31
CA ILE A 217 -2.33 53.65 1.74
C ILE A 217 -0.88 53.49 2.20
N TYR A 218 -0.25 52.36 1.90
CA TYR A 218 1.14 52.09 2.28
C TYR A 218 2.09 53.16 1.73
N TYR A 219 2.05 53.48 0.43
CA TYR A 219 2.88 54.54 -0.15
C TYR A 219 2.58 55.93 0.41
N LYS A 220 1.31 56.28 0.68
CA LYS A 220 0.94 57.54 1.36
C LYS A 220 1.48 57.60 2.81
N PHE A 221 1.44 56.49 3.54
CA PHE A 221 1.99 56.37 4.90
C PHE A 221 3.52 56.48 4.89
N LEU A 222 4.20 55.79 3.96
CA LEU A 222 5.64 55.90 3.77
C LEU A 222 6.10 57.34 3.49
N LYS A 223 5.35 58.10 2.69
CA LYS A 223 5.68 59.50 2.36
C LYS A 223 5.75 60.42 3.60
N LYS A 224 5.09 60.04 4.71
CA LYS A 224 5.15 60.80 5.98
C LYS A 224 6.37 60.45 6.86
N ILE A 225 7.07 59.35 6.59
CA ILE A 225 8.16 58.83 7.43
C ILE A 225 9.52 59.33 6.90
N LYS A 226 10.07 60.36 7.54
CA LYS A 226 11.26 61.08 7.03
C LYS A 226 12.61 60.33 7.11
N SER A 227 12.74 59.18 7.78
CA SER A 227 14.03 58.50 7.97
C SER A 227 14.13 57.06 7.44
N LYS A 228 15.24 56.75 6.76
CA LYS A 228 15.52 55.44 6.17
C LYS A 228 15.67 54.31 7.20
N THR A 229 16.06 54.65 8.44
CA THR A 229 16.18 53.71 9.57
C THR A 229 14.82 53.35 10.16
N SER A 230 13.90 54.31 10.33
CA SER A 230 12.54 54.03 10.77
C SER A 230 11.74 53.24 9.72
N PHE A 231 11.92 53.56 8.42
CA PHE A 231 11.33 52.81 7.30
C PHE A 231 11.63 51.30 7.36
N SER A 232 12.90 50.90 7.55
CA SER A 232 13.26 49.47 7.63
C SER A 232 12.66 48.78 8.86
N LEU A 233 12.49 49.50 9.97
CA LEU A 233 11.96 48.97 11.22
C LEU A 233 10.44 48.82 11.18
N ILE A 234 9.73 49.78 10.58
CA ILE A 234 8.28 49.74 10.37
C ILE A 234 7.91 48.59 9.42
N ASN A 235 8.64 48.40 8.30
CA ASN A 235 8.40 47.27 7.40
C ASN A 235 8.67 45.90 8.05
N LYS A 236 9.61 45.83 9.02
CA LYS A 236 9.82 44.62 9.83
C LYS A 236 8.66 44.39 10.79
N ALA A 237 8.20 45.43 11.49
CA ALA A 237 7.09 45.35 12.42
C ALA A 237 5.82 44.86 11.70
N ILE A 238 5.41 45.54 10.61
CA ILE A 238 4.23 45.20 9.80
C ILE A 238 4.26 43.73 9.32
N ILE A 239 5.38 43.24 8.79
CA ILE A 239 5.45 41.87 8.24
C ILE A 239 5.51 40.80 9.35
N ILE A 240 5.94 41.13 10.57
CA ILE A 240 5.96 40.14 11.66
C ILE A 240 4.62 40.16 12.43
N SER A 241 4.01 41.32 12.63
CA SER A 241 2.64 41.42 13.14
C SER A 241 1.59 40.90 12.15
N GLY A 242 1.91 40.78 10.86
CA GLY A 242 1.06 40.08 9.89
C GLY A 242 1.01 38.56 10.08
N ILE A 243 1.90 37.94 10.87
CA ILE A 243 1.92 36.47 11.05
C ILE A 243 0.62 35.95 11.69
N PRO A 244 0.13 36.48 12.84
CA PRO A 244 -1.10 36.00 13.46
C PRO A 244 -2.33 36.25 12.58
N ILE A 245 -2.35 37.34 11.81
CA ILE A 245 -3.43 37.67 10.87
C ILE A 245 -3.60 36.57 9.81
N ILE A 246 -2.50 35.99 9.31
CA ILE A 246 -2.55 34.94 8.27
C ILE A 246 -3.03 33.59 8.81
N PHE A 247 -3.06 33.39 10.13
CA PHE A 247 -3.72 32.23 10.75
C PHE A 247 -5.25 32.35 10.83
N ILE A 248 -5.86 33.50 10.53
CA ILE A 248 -7.32 33.68 10.61
C ILE A 248 -8.09 32.69 9.73
N PRO A 249 -7.76 32.47 8.44
CA PRO A 249 -8.44 31.43 7.65
C PRO A 249 -8.22 30.02 8.21
N PHE A 250 -7.01 29.73 8.72
CA PHE A 250 -6.65 28.43 9.29
C PHE A 250 -7.43 28.10 10.57
N SER A 251 -7.81 29.10 11.38
CA SER A 251 -8.57 28.88 12.61
C SER A 251 -10.03 28.47 12.38
N ILE A 252 -10.57 28.66 11.16
CA ILE A 252 -11.98 28.43 10.87
C ILE A 252 -12.34 26.93 10.93
N PRO A 253 -11.69 26.01 10.20
CA PRO A 253 -11.97 24.58 10.37
C PRO A 253 -11.61 24.04 11.76
N ILE A 254 -10.54 24.58 12.38
CA ILE A 254 -10.16 24.23 13.76
C ILE A 254 -11.27 24.55 14.76
N SER A 255 -12.05 25.61 14.53
CA SER A 255 -13.16 25.96 15.43
C SER A 255 -14.30 24.96 15.43
N ASN A 256 -14.56 24.24 14.31
CA ASN A 256 -15.50 23.12 14.30
C ASN A 256 -14.99 21.96 15.18
N GLU A 257 -13.69 21.63 15.13
CA GLU A 257 -13.13 20.55 15.95
C GLU A 257 -13.06 20.92 17.44
N ILE A 258 -12.69 22.16 17.78
CA ILE A 258 -12.76 22.66 19.16
C ILE A 258 -14.20 22.62 19.68
N GLN A 259 -15.17 23.02 18.86
CA GLN A 259 -16.58 22.97 19.24
C GLN A 259 -17.06 21.53 19.44
N PHE A 260 -16.70 20.61 18.54
CA PHE A 260 -17.00 19.19 18.71
C PHE A 260 -16.41 18.61 20.00
N MET A 261 -15.11 18.86 20.26
CA MET A 261 -14.43 18.43 21.49
C MET A 261 -15.16 18.88 22.76
N LEU A 262 -15.66 20.13 22.76
CA LEU A 262 -16.33 20.77 23.91
C LEU A 262 -17.86 20.60 23.91
N SER A 263 -18.47 20.04 22.86
CA SER A 263 -19.94 19.98 22.68
C SER A 263 -20.69 19.16 23.74
N ALA A 264 -19.99 18.32 24.52
CA ALA A 264 -20.55 17.61 25.67
C ALA A 264 -20.63 18.47 26.95
N TYR A 265 -19.98 19.63 26.97
CA TYR A 265 -19.89 20.51 28.14
C TYR A 265 -20.37 21.95 27.86
N LEU A 266 -20.25 22.41 26.61
CA LEU A 266 -20.52 23.79 26.20
C LEU A 266 -21.33 23.82 24.90
N ASN A 267 -22.57 24.34 24.96
CA ASN A 267 -23.39 24.59 23.78
C ASN A 267 -23.06 25.95 23.12
N ILE A 268 -21.80 26.12 22.73
CA ILE A 268 -21.29 27.34 22.06
C ILE A 268 -21.11 27.04 20.57
N PRO A 269 -21.73 27.79 19.64
CA PRO A 269 -21.53 27.61 18.20
C PRO A 269 -20.06 27.72 17.76
N ALA A 270 -19.64 26.91 16.77
CA ALA A 270 -18.27 26.87 16.28
C ALA A 270 -17.79 28.24 15.76
N ARG A 271 -18.73 29.01 15.18
CA ARG A 271 -18.53 30.38 14.73
C ARG A 271 -18.14 31.35 15.84
N ILE A 272 -18.61 31.16 17.08
CA ILE A 272 -18.19 31.97 18.24
C ILE A 272 -16.75 31.62 18.64
N PHE A 273 -16.38 30.34 18.66
CA PHE A 273 -14.98 29.94 18.86
C PHE A 273 -14.06 30.54 17.79
N SER A 274 -14.49 30.55 16.51
CA SER A 274 -13.75 31.22 15.44
C SER A 274 -13.54 32.71 15.73
N LEU A 275 -14.59 33.44 16.12
CA LEU A 275 -14.51 34.87 16.49
C LEU A 275 -13.57 35.12 17.67
N ILE A 276 -13.61 34.29 18.72
CA ILE A 276 -12.71 34.39 19.88
C ILE A 276 -11.25 34.22 19.44
N ILE A 277 -10.96 33.20 18.62
CA ILE A 277 -9.60 32.95 18.11
C ILE A 277 -9.14 34.12 17.22
N ILE A 278 -10.03 34.66 16.37
CA ILE A 278 -9.74 35.82 15.52
C ILE A 278 -9.40 37.05 16.35
N ILE A 279 -10.19 37.37 17.38
CA ILE A 279 -9.93 38.50 18.29
C ILE A 279 -8.58 38.33 18.99
N PHE A 280 -8.28 37.12 19.46
CA PHE A 280 -6.98 36.79 20.06
C PHE A 280 -5.82 36.97 19.08
N LEU A 281 -5.95 36.50 17.82
CA LEU A 281 -4.93 36.68 16.78
C LEU A 281 -4.72 38.15 16.41
N LEU A 282 -5.78 38.95 16.34
CA LEU A 282 -5.70 40.40 16.09
C LEU A 282 -5.02 41.12 17.26
N PHE A 283 -5.39 40.80 18.51
CA PHE A 283 -4.73 41.34 19.70
C PHE A 283 -3.24 40.98 19.75
N PHE A 284 -2.89 39.72 19.46
CA PHE A 284 -1.50 39.26 19.41
C PHE A 284 -0.70 39.90 18.26
N SER A 285 -1.34 40.21 17.12
CA SER A 285 -0.76 41.05 16.06
C SER A 285 -0.40 42.46 16.56
N VAL A 286 -1.31 43.12 17.28
CA VAL A 286 -1.05 44.45 17.86
C VAL A 286 0.07 44.39 18.91
N LEU A 287 0.07 43.39 19.80
CA LEU A 287 1.14 43.20 20.79
C LEU A 287 2.50 42.96 20.14
N THR A 288 2.58 42.10 19.12
CA THR A 288 3.83 41.83 18.41
C THR A 288 4.34 43.05 17.63
N TYR A 289 3.46 43.85 17.03
CA TYR A 289 3.80 45.13 16.41
C TYR A 289 4.44 46.10 17.42
N ILE A 290 3.77 46.33 18.55
CA ILE A 290 4.24 47.22 19.63
C ILE A 290 5.58 46.72 20.19
N TYR A 291 5.70 45.41 20.45
CA TYR A 291 6.90 44.79 21.00
C TYR A 291 8.12 44.98 20.09
N ILE A 292 7.96 44.77 18.78
CA ILE A 292 9.05 44.91 17.80
C ILE A 292 9.51 46.36 17.67
N ILE A 293 8.57 47.32 17.70
CA ILE A 293 8.89 48.74 17.68
C ILE A 293 9.62 49.16 18.96
N LYS A 294 9.09 48.80 20.14
CA LYS A 294 9.72 49.12 21.44
C LYS A 294 11.11 48.50 21.59
N ARG A 295 11.29 47.22 21.22
CA ARG A 295 12.56 46.48 21.37
C ARG A 295 13.53 46.60 20.19
N LYS A 296 13.13 47.27 19.10
CA LYS A 296 13.94 47.51 17.87
C LYS A 296 14.59 46.23 17.29
N LEU A 297 13.87 45.11 17.33
CA LEU A 297 14.44 43.78 17.06
C LEU A 297 14.90 43.59 15.60
N LYS A 298 16.09 42.97 15.44
CA LYS A 298 16.72 42.73 14.14
C LYS A 298 16.24 41.42 13.51
N PHE A 299 15.10 41.47 12.82
CA PHE A 299 14.58 40.36 12.03
C PHE A 299 14.86 40.46 10.53
N ASN A 300 14.86 39.30 9.85
CA ASN A 300 14.94 39.20 8.40
C ASN A 300 13.54 38.95 7.82
N ILE A 301 12.97 40.00 7.21
CA ILE A 301 11.64 40.00 6.58
C ILE A 301 11.42 38.80 5.65
N SER A 302 12.33 38.60 4.70
CA SER A 302 12.17 37.55 3.68
C SER A 302 12.20 36.15 4.30
N LYS A 303 12.99 35.92 5.37
CA LYS A 303 12.93 34.66 6.12
C LYS A 303 11.57 34.44 6.79
N ALA A 304 10.90 35.47 7.30
CA ALA A 304 9.56 35.34 7.87
C ALA A 304 8.54 34.94 6.79
N ILE A 305 8.54 35.61 5.64
CA ILE A 305 7.66 35.24 4.51
C ILE A 305 7.94 33.80 4.04
N TYR A 306 9.21 33.46 3.81
CA TYR A 306 9.60 32.16 3.24
C TYR A 306 9.51 30.97 4.20
N ASN A 307 9.46 31.19 5.52
CA ASN A 307 9.43 30.12 6.52
C ASN A 307 8.16 30.09 7.37
N ILE A 308 7.29 31.11 7.26
CA ILE A 308 6.07 31.22 8.08
C ILE A 308 4.87 31.49 7.17
N TYR A 309 4.84 32.60 6.42
CA TYR A 309 3.68 32.96 5.58
C TYR A 309 3.34 31.87 4.56
N PHE A 310 4.33 31.52 3.73
CA PHE A 310 4.15 30.56 2.64
C PHE A 310 3.72 29.16 3.13
N PRO A 311 4.32 28.58 4.20
CA PRO A 311 3.77 27.40 4.87
C PRO A 311 2.32 27.53 5.34
N ILE A 312 1.93 28.65 5.99
CA ILE A 312 0.56 28.82 6.50
C ILE A 312 -0.46 28.90 5.34
N ILE A 313 -0.13 29.60 4.25
CA ILE A 313 -1.01 29.69 3.08
C ILE A 313 -1.24 28.30 2.47
N ILE A 314 -0.18 27.49 2.36
CA ILE A 314 -0.27 26.12 1.89
C ILE A 314 -1.10 25.27 2.85
N ALA A 315 -0.82 25.35 4.16
CA ALA A 315 -1.57 24.63 5.17
C ALA A 315 -3.06 24.97 5.16
N THR A 316 -3.42 26.26 5.04
CA THR A 316 -4.79 26.75 4.88
C THR A 316 -5.46 26.16 3.64
N PHE A 317 -4.86 26.29 2.45
CA PHE A 317 -5.47 25.83 1.22
C PHE A 317 -5.72 24.31 1.24
N VAL A 318 -4.71 23.55 1.67
CA VAL A 318 -4.78 22.09 1.80
C VAL A 318 -5.79 21.68 2.88
N LEU A 319 -5.89 22.43 3.98
CA LEU A 319 -6.90 22.22 5.03
C LEU A 319 -8.32 22.37 4.49
N PHE A 320 -8.66 23.49 3.82
CA PHE A 320 -10.01 23.67 3.27
C PHE A 320 -10.37 22.62 2.21
N ASN A 321 -9.40 22.18 1.40
CA ASN A 321 -9.64 21.12 0.43
C ASN A 321 -9.87 19.74 1.08
N ASN A 322 -9.11 19.37 2.11
CA ASN A 322 -9.14 18.01 2.68
C ASN A 322 -9.97 17.87 3.97
N TYR A 323 -10.37 18.98 4.61
CA TYR A 323 -11.22 18.93 5.80
C TYR A 323 -12.63 18.42 5.45
N THR A 324 -13.08 17.45 6.24
CA THR A 324 -14.41 16.87 6.23
C THR A 324 -14.96 16.89 7.66
N SER A 325 -16.20 17.34 7.82
CA SER A 325 -16.90 17.37 9.11
C SER A 325 -17.65 16.08 9.43
N PHE A 326 -17.88 15.25 8.41
CA PHE A 326 -18.74 14.08 8.46
C PHE A 326 -18.27 13.04 7.44
N ILE A 327 -18.41 11.75 7.75
CA ILE A 327 -18.17 10.64 6.82
C ILE A 327 -19.51 9.98 6.51
N ASN A 328 -19.85 9.87 5.23
CA ASN A 328 -20.95 9.02 4.78
C ASN A 328 -20.34 7.87 3.95
N LYS A 329 -20.55 6.63 4.37
CA LYS A 329 -20.01 5.44 3.70
C LYS A 329 -21.10 4.36 3.63
N THR A 330 -21.29 3.76 2.46
CA THR A 330 -22.22 2.64 2.25
C THR A 330 -21.54 1.30 2.56
N GLU A 331 -20.34 1.10 2.03
CA GLU A 331 -19.58 -0.15 2.15
C GLU A 331 -18.15 0.09 2.64
N PHE A 332 -17.54 -0.94 3.24
CA PHE A 332 -16.16 -0.90 3.72
C PHE A 332 -15.29 -1.88 2.93
N ASP A 333 -14.02 -1.55 2.73
CA ASP A 333 -12.99 -2.53 2.42
C ASP A 333 -12.67 -3.29 3.72
N MET A 334 -13.30 -4.45 3.91
CA MET A 334 -13.21 -5.23 5.15
C MET A 334 -11.78 -5.64 5.53
N PHE A 335 -10.87 -5.63 4.55
CA PHE A 335 -9.44 -5.81 4.74
C PHE A 335 -8.76 -4.48 5.06
N HIS A 336 -8.63 -3.57 4.09
CA HIS A 336 -7.79 -2.38 4.22
C HIS A 336 -8.35 -1.32 5.18
N ASP A 337 -9.66 -1.09 5.22
CA ASP A 337 -10.25 -0.19 6.22
C ASP A 337 -10.05 -0.76 7.64
N GLY A 338 -10.16 -2.09 7.76
CA GLY A 338 -9.94 -2.82 8.99
C GLY A 338 -8.49 -2.71 9.48
N GLU A 339 -7.50 -2.91 8.62
CA GLU A 339 -6.07 -2.73 8.92
C GLU A 339 -5.76 -1.35 9.52
N ASP A 340 -6.36 -0.30 8.94
CA ASP A 340 -6.10 1.09 9.36
C ASP A 340 -6.78 1.46 10.68
N LEU A 341 -7.97 0.92 10.98
CA LEU A 341 -8.73 1.24 12.19
C LEU A 341 -8.39 0.36 13.39
N ILE A 342 -8.08 -0.92 13.17
CA ILE A 342 -8.00 -1.92 14.25
C ILE A 342 -6.93 -1.61 15.28
N THR A 343 -5.77 -1.08 14.88
CA THR A 343 -4.68 -0.79 15.84
C THR A 343 -5.10 0.30 16.84
N ASN A 344 -5.84 1.30 16.39
CA ASN A 344 -6.35 2.35 17.27
C ASN A 344 -7.48 1.84 18.17
N GLN A 345 -8.33 0.95 17.65
CA GLN A 345 -9.35 0.25 18.44
C GLN A 345 -8.73 -0.62 19.55
N GLN A 346 -7.71 -1.41 19.24
CA GLN A 346 -7.03 -2.26 20.22
C GLN A 346 -6.34 -1.44 21.32
N LEU A 347 -5.72 -0.30 20.98
CA LEU A 347 -5.13 0.59 21.98
C LEU A 347 -6.17 1.16 22.96
N PHE A 348 -7.29 1.70 22.48
CA PHE A 348 -8.24 2.41 23.35
C PHE A 348 -9.34 1.54 23.96
N SER A 349 -9.73 0.43 23.32
CA SER A 349 -10.71 -0.52 23.88
C SER A 349 -10.07 -1.59 24.78
N PHE A 350 -8.82 -2.01 24.50
CA PHE A 350 -8.17 -3.15 25.16
C PHE A 350 -6.81 -2.84 25.80
N ASN A 351 -6.34 -1.58 25.76
CA ASN A 351 -5.03 -1.15 26.25
C ASN A 351 -3.83 -1.85 25.55
N HIS A 352 -4.06 -2.40 24.35
CA HIS A 352 -3.04 -3.10 23.58
C HIS A 352 -2.04 -2.11 22.96
N ILE A 353 -0.82 -2.11 23.51
CA ILE A 353 0.28 -1.25 23.04
C ILE A 353 0.73 -1.67 21.62
N PRO A 354 0.72 -0.76 20.62
CA PRO A 354 1.21 -1.02 19.26
C PRO A 354 2.66 -1.51 19.24
N PHE A 355 2.97 -2.38 18.27
CA PHE A 355 4.22 -3.14 18.14
C PHE A 355 4.55 -4.13 19.28
N ILE A 356 3.80 -4.12 20.39
CA ILE A 356 3.98 -5.04 21.52
C ILE A 356 2.91 -6.13 21.51
N HIS A 357 1.63 -5.75 21.43
CA HIS A 357 0.49 -6.68 21.39
C HIS A 357 0.02 -6.93 19.95
N THR A 358 0.09 -5.90 19.12
CA THR A 358 -0.38 -5.90 17.73
C THR A 358 0.60 -5.14 16.85
N TYR A 359 1.03 -5.72 15.74
CA TYR A 359 1.86 -5.11 14.72
C TYR A 359 0.96 -4.30 13.76
N PRO A 360 1.09 -2.97 13.68
CA PRO A 360 0.29 -2.17 12.76
C PRO A 360 0.82 -2.35 11.32
N THR A 361 0.02 -2.85 10.37
CA THR A 361 0.51 -3.15 9.00
C THR A 361 1.14 -1.93 8.31
N HIS A 362 0.67 -0.72 8.64
CA HIS A 362 1.20 0.54 8.11
C HIS A 362 1.96 1.37 9.16
N GLY A 363 2.37 0.75 10.27
CA GLY A 363 3.04 1.40 11.40
C GLY A 363 2.25 2.57 11.98
N LEU A 364 2.95 3.57 12.53
CA LEU A 364 2.30 4.79 13.04
C LEU A 364 1.75 5.69 11.91
N SER A 365 2.01 5.38 10.63
CA SER A 365 1.66 6.29 9.52
C SER A 365 0.16 6.47 9.31
N SER A 366 -0.66 5.43 9.53
CA SER A 366 -2.13 5.55 9.55
C SER A 366 -2.69 5.83 10.94
N MET A 367 -1.97 5.44 12.01
CA MET A 367 -2.48 5.47 13.38
C MET A 367 -2.31 6.82 14.10
N ILE A 368 -1.25 7.60 13.86
CA ILE A 368 -0.88 8.72 14.76
C ILE A 368 -1.95 9.84 14.86
N PHE A 369 -2.68 10.12 13.79
CA PHE A 369 -3.75 11.13 13.79
C PHE A 369 -5.07 10.56 14.32
N GLN A 370 -5.30 9.25 14.16
CA GLN A 370 -6.41 8.54 14.82
C GLN A 370 -6.23 8.52 16.34
N MET A 371 -5.02 8.27 16.83
CA MET A 371 -4.70 8.36 18.26
C MET A 371 -4.94 9.76 18.81
N ALA A 372 -4.53 10.79 18.07
CA ALA A 372 -4.80 12.18 18.44
C ALA A 372 -6.32 12.45 18.51
N TYR A 373 -7.09 11.97 17.53
CA TYR A 373 -8.56 12.05 17.57
C TYR A 373 -9.13 11.40 18.82
N SER A 374 -8.77 10.13 19.09
CA SER A 374 -9.31 9.36 20.21
C SER A 374 -8.90 9.92 21.56
N PHE A 375 -7.70 10.48 21.69
CA PHE A 375 -7.24 11.14 22.91
C PHE A 375 -8.07 12.39 23.26
N PHE A 376 -8.43 13.21 22.27
CA PHE A 376 -9.20 14.44 22.50
C PHE A 376 -10.71 14.25 22.52
N ASN A 377 -11.24 13.31 21.71
CA ASN A 377 -12.68 13.14 21.53
C ASN A 377 -13.25 11.94 22.31
N GLY A 378 -12.42 11.01 22.75
CA GLY A 378 -12.80 9.64 23.10
C GLY A 378 -12.67 8.71 21.88
N TYR A 379 -12.40 7.43 22.09
CA TYR A 379 -12.35 6.46 21.01
C TYR A 379 -13.74 6.26 20.38
N ARG A 380 -13.79 6.35 19.06
CA ARG A 380 -14.97 6.17 18.21
C ARG A 380 -14.48 5.59 16.89
N PRO A 381 -14.93 4.40 16.44
CA PRO A 381 -14.22 3.64 15.41
C PRO A 381 -13.90 4.42 14.13
N VAL A 382 -14.90 4.63 13.26
CA VAL A 382 -14.72 5.22 11.92
C VAL A 382 -14.48 6.73 11.99
N GLU A 383 -14.96 7.41 13.04
CA GLU A 383 -14.77 8.86 13.23
C GLU A 383 -13.29 9.28 13.30
N THR A 384 -12.38 8.38 13.68
CA THR A 384 -10.95 8.69 13.82
C THR A 384 -10.27 9.14 12.53
N TRP A 385 -10.78 8.71 11.37
CA TRP A 385 -10.30 9.17 10.06
C TRP A 385 -10.60 10.64 9.77
N LEU A 386 -11.53 11.29 10.50
CA LEU A 386 -11.85 12.71 10.32
C LEU A 386 -10.63 13.63 10.53
N TRP A 387 -9.54 13.15 11.13
CA TRP A 387 -8.29 13.91 11.32
C TRP A 387 -7.17 13.54 10.33
N ASN A 388 -7.41 12.66 9.35
CA ASN A 388 -6.40 12.30 8.33
C ASN A 388 -5.94 13.51 7.48
N TRP A 389 -6.76 14.58 7.38
CA TRP A 389 -6.34 15.83 6.75
C TRP A 389 -5.08 16.46 7.38
N MET A 390 -4.82 16.20 8.67
CA MET A 390 -3.62 16.70 9.36
C MET A 390 -2.34 16.15 8.73
N PHE A 391 -2.34 14.87 8.34
CA PHE A 391 -1.21 14.25 7.63
C PHE A 391 -0.97 14.90 6.27
N VAL A 392 -2.05 15.15 5.51
CA VAL A 392 -1.99 15.78 4.18
C VAL A 392 -1.45 17.21 4.29
N VAL A 393 -1.98 18.01 5.21
CA VAL A 393 -1.50 19.39 5.50
C VAL A 393 -0.01 19.40 5.85
N PHE A 394 0.41 18.52 6.78
CA PHE A 394 1.80 18.44 7.20
C PHE A 394 2.74 18.07 6.04
N SER A 395 2.34 17.09 5.23
CA SER A 395 3.09 16.60 4.08
C SER A 395 3.28 17.66 2.98
N PHE A 396 2.24 18.43 2.68
CA PHE A 396 2.33 19.57 1.74
C PHE A 396 3.27 20.67 2.24
N VAL A 397 3.27 20.94 3.55
CA VAL A 397 4.22 21.87 4.15
C VAL A 397 5.65 21.35 4.02
N LEU A 398 5.91 20.06 4.27
CA LEU A 398 7.23 19.44 4.06
C LEU A 398 7.70 19.54 2.60
N LEU A 399 6.80 19.28 1.64
CA LEU A 399 7.08 19.43 0.21
C LEU A 399 7.52 20.84 -0.15
N TYR A 400 6.85 21.86 0.39
CA TYR A 400 7.28 23.24 0.24
C TYR A 400 8.70 23.49 0.81
N PHE A 401 9.06 22.90 1.95
CA PHE A 401 10.40 23.06 2.54
C PHE A 401 11.54 22.45 1.70
N ILE A 402 11.30 21.39 0.92
CA ILE A 402 12.29 20.86 -0.02
C ILE A 402 12.26 21.63 -1.35
N ILE A 403 11.09 21.93 -1.92
CA ILE A 403 10.96 22.65 -3.20
C ILE A 403 11.55 24.07 -3.10
N LYS A 404 11.38 24.78 -1.98
CA LYS A 404 12.01 26.11 -1.79
C LYS A 404 13.53 26.11 -1.67
N LYS A 405 14.18 24.94 -1.51
CA LYS A 405 15.63 24.79 -1.70
C LYS A 405 15.99 24.64 -3.19
N VAL A 406 15.11 24.04 -4.00
CA VAL A 406 15.25 23.80 -5.45
C VAL A 406 15.06 25.09 -6.26
N MET A 407 14.12 25.96 -5.87
CA MET A 407 13.72 27.15 -6.63
C MET A 407 13.48 28.39 -5.74
N SER A 408 12.87 29.45 -6.27
CA SER A 408 12.50 30.60 -5.42
C SER A 408 11.31 30.22 -4.52
N PRO A 409 11.22 30.75 -3.29
CA PRO A 409 10.12 30.42 -2.38
C PRO A 409 8.73 30.75 -2.93
N LEU A 410 8.58 31.82 -3.73
CA LEU A 410 7.31 32.16 -4.36
C LEU A 410 6.89 31.11 -5.39
N ILE A 411 7.84 30.68 -6.25
CA ILE A 411 7.59 29.61 -7.22
C ILE A 411 7.26 28.30 -6.48
N ALA A 412 7.95 28.00 -5.37
CA ALA A 412 7.67 26.81 -4.57
C ALA A 412 6.23 26.77 -4.02
N VAL A 413 5.63 27.91 -3.65
CA VAL A 413 4.20 27.97 -3.30
C VAL A 413 3.32 27.67 -4.50
N LEU A 414 3.55 28.34 -5.64
CA LEU A 414 2.75 28.14 -6.85
C LEU A 414 2.82 26.69 -7.34
N ILE A 415 3.96 26.03 -7.22
CA ILE A 415 4.11 24.61 -7.60
C ILE A 415 3.40 23.67 -6.63
N VAL A 416 3.37 23.96 -5.33
CA VAL A 416 2.66 23.13 -4.35
C VAL A 416 1.13 23.33 -4.39
N LEU A 417 0.65 24.51 -4.80
CA LEU A 417 -0.77 24.85 -4.84
C LEU A 417 -1.46 24.67 -6.20
N CYS A 418 -0.74 24.89 -7.31
CA CYS A 418 -1.36 24.99 -8.64
C CYS A 418 -1.00 23.81 -9.56
N LEU A 419 -0.14 22.89 -9.13
CA LEU A 419 0.28 21.73 -9.91
C LEU A 419 -0.06 20.44 -9.14
N PRO A 420 -0.32 19.31 -9.82
CA PRO A 420 -0.69 18.04 -9.20
C PRO A 420 0.52 17.38 -8.53
N ILE A 421 1.06 18.00 -7.47
CA ILE A 421 2.29 17.58 -6.79
C ILE A 421 2.18 16.16 -6.18
N GLN A 422 0.96 15.71 -5.87
CA GLN A 422 0.66 14.39 -5.32
C GLN A 422 0.97 13.25 -6.32
N GLU A 423 0.75 13.48 -7.62
CA GLU A 423 1.06 12.53 -8.72
C GLU A 423 2.57 12.39 -8.99
N LEU A 424 3.34 13.39 -8.57
CA LEU A 424 4.80 13.49 -8.75
C LEU A 424 5.57 13.01 -7.53
N PHE A 425 4.92 13.10 -6.38
CA PHE A 425 5.42 12.79 -5.06
C PHE A 425 4.22 12.30 -4.23
N SER A 426 4.11 10.99 -4.07
CA SER A 426 3.08 10.43 -3.19
C SER A 426 3.27 10.95 -1.76
N ILE A 427 2.21 11.56 -1.21
CA ILE A 427 2.14 12.18 0.13
C ILE A 427 2.72 11.27 1.20
N TYR A 428 2.45 9.97 1.06
CA TYR A 428 2.95 8.87 1.87
C TYR A 428 4.48 8.92 2.13
N PHE A 429 5.30 9.37 1.17
CA PHE A 429 6.75 9.50 1.35
C PHE A 429 7.19 10.82 2.01
N ALA A 430 6.30 11.78 2.30
CA ALA A 430 6.68 13.16 2.62
C ALA A 430 7.47 13.26 3.92
N ILE A 431 7.22 12.38 4.88
CA ILE A 431 7.98 12.31 6.15
C ILE A 431 9.49 12.12 5.91
N SER A 432 9.90 11.42 4.84
CA SER A 432 11.32 11.20 4.47
C SER A 432 12.08 12.49 4.13
N ILE A 433 11.36 13.58 3.84
CA ILE A 433 11.93 14.91 3.62
C ILE A 433 12.61 15.41 4.91
N ILE A 434 12.08 15.10 6.09
CA ILE A 434 12.63 15.57 7.38
C ILE A 434 14.10 15.10 7.57
N PRO A 435 14.42 13.80 7.58
CA PRO A 435 15.80 13.35 7.70
C PRO A 435 16.67 13.79 6.52
N ALA A 436 16.12 13.89 5.30
CA ALA A 436 16.86 14.43 4.14
C ALA A 436 17.31 15.90 4.35
N LEU A 437 16.41 16.75 4.85
CA LEU A 437 16.72 18.15 5.17
C LEU A 437 17.72 18.26 6.34
N LEU A 438 17.62 17.37 7.33
CA LEU A 438 18.50 17.33 8.50
C LEU A 438 19.90 16.84 8.16
N LEU A 439 20.07 15.70 7.48
CA LEU A 439 21.38 15.20 7.05
C LEU A 439 22.09 16.23 6.18
N GLY A 440 21.38 16.83 5.23
CA GLY A 440 21.89 17.92 4.40
C GLY A 440 22.24 19.18 5.18
N SER A 441 21.66 19.43 6.36
CA SER A 441 22.04 20.53 7.26
C SER A 441 23.24 20.16 8.13
N LEU A 442 23.28 18.93 8.63
CA LEU A 442 24.28 18.36 9.53
C LEU A 442 25.65 18.26 8.84
N LEU A 443 25.70 17.72 7.62
CA LEU A 443 26.95 17.56 6.86
C LEU A 443 27.52 18.88 6.29
N THR A 444 26.74 19.97 6.26
CA THR A 444 27.13 21.25 5.62
C THR A 444 27.29 22.45 6.56
N LYS A 445 26.56 22.50 7.68
CA LYS A 445 26.59 23.60 8.66
C LYS A 445 27.29 23.22 9.98
N GLY A 446 28.14 22.20 9.93
CA GLY A 446 28.85 21.66 11.09
C GLY A 446 27.98 20.71 11.93
N ILE A 447 28.63 19.63 12.37
CA ILE A 447 28.04 18.62 13.24
C ILE A 447 28.12 19.09 14.70
N THR A 448 27.04 18.91 15.44
CA THR A 448 27.00 19.04 16.91
C THR A 448 26.36 17.79 17.48
N LYS A 449 26.71 17.40 18.71
CA LYS A 449 26.14 16.20 19.36
C LYS A 449 24.61 16.20 19.34
N VAL A 450 24.00 17.34 19.70
CA VAL A 450 22.54 17.55 19.67
C VAL A 450 21.94 17.27 18.28
N LYS A 451 22.58 17.71 17.18
CA LYS A 451 22.10 17.44 15.82
C LYS A 451 22.22 15.97 15.44
N LEU A 452 23.27 15.27 15.91
CA LEU A 452 23.43 13.82 15.69
C LEU A 452 22.35 13.03 16.43
N TYR A 453 22.19 13.28 17.73
CA TYR A 453 21.14 12.64 18.53
C TYR A 453 19.76 12.88 17.93
N PHE A 454 19.42 14.13 17.59
CA PHE A 454 18.13 14.45 16.96
C PHE A 454 17.94 13.75 15.60
N TYR A 455 19.00 13.63 14.80
CA TYR A 455 18.95 12.92 13.53
C TYR A 455 18.74 11.41 13.71
N TRP A 456 19.43 10.77 14.65
CA TRP A 456 19.25 9.35 14.96
C TRP A 456 17.91 9.07 15.62
N ILE A 457 17.40 9.95 16.48
CA ILE A 457 16.05 9.85 17.04
C ILE A 457 15.01 9.86 15.91
N ILE A 458 15.17 10.73 14.91
CA ILE A 458 14.29 10.71 13.73
C ILE A 458 14.47 9.43 12.92
N CYS A 459 15.69 8.90 12.75
CA CYS A 459 15.89 7.61 12.09
C CYS A 459 15.22 6.44 12.85
N ALA A 460 15.22 6.45 14.18
CA ALA A 460 14.53 5.47 15.01
C ALA A 460 13.00 5.63 14.93
N LEU A 461 12.48 6.86 15.04
CA LEU A 461 11.06 7.16 14.83
C LEU A 461 10.57 6.75 13.44
N MET A 462 11.43 6.75 12.42
CA MET A 462 11.08 6.30 11.08
C MET A 462 10.84 4.79 10.99
N PHE A 463 11.41 3.95 11.88
CA PHE A 463 11.01 2.53 11.99
C PHE A 463 9.60 2.38 12.56
N LEU A 464 9.25 3.15 13.59
CA LEU A 464 7.90 3.18 14.16
C LEU A 464 6.90 3.79 13.17
N TRP A 465 7.32 4.77 12.36
CA TRP A 465 6.53 5.27 11.25
C TRP A 465 6.18 4.13 10.30
N ARG A 466 7.21 3.49 9.69
CA ARG A 466 7.14 2.21 8.98
C ARG A 466 8.52 1.53 8.92
N VAL A 467 8.58 0.22 9.15
CA VAL A 467 9.85 -0.54 9.16
C VAL A 467 10.61 -0.43 7.83
N ASP A 468 9.91 -0.50 6.69
CA ASP A 468 10.53 -0.35 5.36
C ASP A 468 11.18 1.04 5.16
N PHE A 469 10.54 2.11 5.64
CA PHE A 469 11.12 3.44 5.63
C PHE A 469 12.34 3.56 6.56
N GLY A 470 12.30 2.95 7.75
CA GLY A 470 13.43 2.91 8.69
C GLY A 470 14.67 2.24 8.10
N VAL A 471 14.49 1.07 7.49
CA VAL A 471 15.57 0.31 6.80
C VAL A 471 16.14 1.10 5.63
N ALA A 472 15.28 1.59 4.73
CA ALA A 472 15.71 2.35 3.56
C ALA A 472 16.44 3.64 3.96
N LEU A 473 15.98 4.32 5.01
CA LEU A 473 16.62 5.52 5.53
C LEU A 473 17.99 5.22 6.15
N LEU A 474 18.12 4.22 7.04
CA LEU A 474 19.42 3.90 7.64
C LEU A 474 20.45 3.51 6.58
N ALA A 475 20.11 2.61 5.66
CA ALA A 475 21.00 2.19 4.59
C ALA A 475 21.47 3.38 3.72
N SER A 476 20.54 4.27 3.35
CA SER A 476 20.85 5.50 2.61
C SER A 476 21.75 6.45 3.40
N SER A 477 21.51 6.56 4.71
CA SER A 477 22.26 7.44 5.61
C SER A 477 23.69 6.95 5.81
N PHE A 478 23.87 5.67 6.11
CA PHE A 478 25.19 5.04 6.23
C PHE A 478 25.98 5.13 4.92
N GLY A 479 25.39 4.81 3.77
CA GLY A 479 26.06 4.90 2.47
C GLY A 479 26.57 6.31 2.16
N ILE A 480 25.76 7.34 2.41
CA ILE A 480 26.16 8.74 2.19
C ILE A 480 27.24 9.17 3.19
N ILE A 481 27.08 8.86 4.47
CA ILE A 481 28.05 9.26 5.51
C ILE A 481 29.40 8.58 5.26
N LEU A 482 29.41 7.29 4.89
CA LEU A 482 30.61 6.55 4.50
C LEU A 482 31.33 7.18 3.30
N LEU A 483 30.60 7.52 2.24
CA LEU A 483 31.18 8.18 1.06
C LEU A 483 31.74 9.59 1.39
N VAL A 484 31.06 10.37 2.24
CA VAL A 484 31.59 11.67 2.70
C VAL A 484 32.83 11.48 3.59
N PHE A 485 32.87 10.44 4.42
CA PHE A 485 34.00 10.10 5.26
C PHE A 485 35.23 9.70 4.43
N ILE A 486 35.06 8.81 3.44
CA ILE A 486 36.11 8.40 2.50
C ILE A 486 36.69 9.61 1.75
N ASN A 487 35.85 10.52 1.23
CA ASN A 487 36.31 11.77 0.61
C ASN A 487 37.21 12.59 1.55
N ARG A 488 36.85 12.69 2.84
CA ARG A 488 37.62 13.47 3.82
C ARG A 488 38.92 12.82 4.26
N MET A 489 38.96 11.48 4.33
CA MET A 489 40.22 10.75 4.51
C MET A 489 41.17 11.01 3.33
N ILE A 490 40.67 10.90 2.10
CA ILE A 490 41.46 11.14 0.87
C ILE A 490 41.93 12.61 0.79
N SER A 491 41.11 13.57 1.23
CA SER A 491 41.45 15.01 1.17
C SER A 491 42.48 15.47 2.22
N LYS A 492 42.82 14.62 3.20
CA LYS A 492 43.70 14.92 4.36
C LYS A 492 43.23 16.10 5.24
N ASP A 493 41.95 16.46 5.21
CA ASP A 493 41.40 17.52 6.06
C ASP A 493 41.23 17.06 7.52
N LYS A 494 42.30 17.22 8.32
CA LYS A 494 42.32 16.87 9.75
C LYS A 494 41.28 17.62 10.60
N LYS A 495 40.72 18.77 10.14
CA LYS A 495 39.71 19.51 10.90
C LYS A 495 38.29 18.94 10.77
N THR A 496 38.05 18.03 9.82
CA THR A 496 36.72 17.50 9.53
C THR A 496 36.63 15.97 9.47
N ILE A 497 37.65 15.28 10.02
CA ILE A 497 37.44 14.04 10.77
C ILE A 497 36.53 14.39 11.95
N ILE A 498 35.22 14.43 11.65
CA ILE A 498 34.18 14.20 12.64
C ILE A 498 34.61 12.92 13.33
N ASP A 499 34.74 12.97 14.65
CA ASP A 499 35.12 11.81 15.42
C ASP A 499 34.13 10.69 15.08
N LEU A 500 34.58 9.67 14.35
CA LEU A 500 33.71 8.58 13.87
C LEU A 500 33.08 7.89 15.09
N ARG A 501 33.81 7.92 16.20
CA ARG A 501 33.37 7.63 17.56
C ARG A 501 32.10 8.38 17.97
N GLU A 502 31.96 9.69 17.76
CA GLU A 502 30.75 10.44 18.12
C GLU A 502 29.55 10.06 17.24
N LEU A 503 29.76 9.75 15.97
CA LEU A 503 28.71 9.22 15.09
C LEU A 503 28.22 7.85 15.57
N ILE A 504 29.16 6.94 15.84
CA ILE A 504 28.92 5.56 16.29
C ILE A 504 28.32 5.56 17.71
N ASN A 505 28.87 6.32 18.63
CA ASN A 505 28.35 6.48 19.99
C ASN A 505 26.92 7.04 19.96
N SER A 506 26.66 8.11 19.20
CA SER A 506 25.31 8.68 19.14
C SER A 506 24.29 7.72 18.49
N PHE A 507 24.72 6.88 17.54
CA PHE A 507 23.90 5.79 17.00
C PHE A 507 23.60 4.75 18.10
N PHE A 508 24.62 4.17 18.74
CA PHE A 508 24.43 3.13 19.76
C PHE A 508 23.71 3.64 21.01
N ILE A 509 23.90 4.89 21.42
CA ILE A 509 23.15 5.50 22.54
C ILE A 509 21.66 5.59 22.18
N VAL A 510 21.30 6.11 21.00
CA VAL A 510 19.88 6.26 20.63
C VAL A 510 19.22 4.92 20.38
N PHE A 511 19.81 4.06 19.53
CA PHE A 511 19.22 2.75 19.25
C PHE A 511 19.28 1.81 20.45
N GLY A 512 20.31 1.92 21.31
CA GLY A 512 20.39 1.22 22.58
C GLY A 512 19.25 1.62 23.52
N LEU A 513 19.06 2.93 23.76
CA LEU A 513 17.95 3.42 24.59
C LEU A 513 16.57 3.01 24.04
N CYS A 514 16.36 3.10 22.71
CA CYS A 514 15.13 2.63 22.09
C CYS A 514 14.92 1.11 22.25
N THR A 515 15.98 0.31 22.13
CA THR A 515 15.92 -1.14 22.30
C THR A 515 15.65 -1.52 23.76
N THR A 516 16.32 -0.87 24.71
CA THR A 516 16.06 -1.06 26.15
C THR A 516 14.62 -0.68 26.51
N LEU A 517 14.11 0.45 26.00
CA LEU A 517 12.72 0.85 26.21
C LEU A 517 11.73 -0.18 25.64
N ALA A 518 11.99 -0.68 24.42
CA ALA A 518 11.16 -1.72 23.81
C ALA A 518 11.16 -3.01 24.64
N ILE A 519 12.33 -3.48 25.10
CA ILE A 519 12.44 -4.66 25.98
C ILE A 519 11.70 -4.45 27.29
N LEU A 520 11.83 -3.28 27.94
CA LEU A 520 11.11 -2.95 29.17
C LEU A 520 9.59 -2.95 28.96
N LEU A 521 9.09 -2.43 27.84
CA LEU A 521 7.67 -2.47 27.48
C LEU A 521 7.18 -3.90 27.23
N ILE A 522 7.97 -4.74 26.54
CA ILE A 522 7.65 -6.16 26.33
C ILE A 522 7.54 -6.90 27.67
N VAL A 523 8.54 -6.75 28.55
CA VAL A 523 8.54 -7.37 29.89
C VAL A 523 7.37 -6.88 30.73
N TYR A 524 7.08 -5.58 30.73
CA TYR A 524 5.94 -5.00 31.45
C TYR A 524 4.59 -5.54 30.95
N SER A 525 4.45 -5.78 29.64
CA SER A 525 3.26 -6.39 29.04
C SER A 525 3.12 -7.91 29.24
N GLY A 526 4.11 -8.58 29.83
CA GLY A 526 4.14 -10.04 29.98
C GLY A 526 4.27 -10.82 28.65
N GLN A 527 4.68 -10.15 27.57
CA GLN A 527 4.86 -10.78 26.25
C GLN A 527 6.24 -11.44 26.11
N SER A 528 6.33 -12.49 25.30
CA SER A 528 7.58 -13.20 25.03
C SER A 528 8.49 -12.41 24.09
N ILE A 529 9.65 -11.94 24.60
CA ILE A 529 10.67 -11.24 23.81
C ILE A 529 11.12 -12.08 22.60
N LYS A 530 11.30 -13.39 22.82
CA LYS A 530 11.72 -14.34 21.78
C LYS A 530 10.69 -14.42 20.66
N ASP A 531 9.41 -14.58 21.01
CA ASP A 531 8.37 -14.80 20.02
C ASP A 531 8.07 -13.51 19.26
N LEU A 532 8.04 -12.35 19.93
CA LEU A 532 7.95 -11.05 19.27
C LEU A 532 9.13 -10.79 18.32
N PHE A 533 10.36 -11.15 18.70
CA PHE A 533 11.52 -11.03 17.82
C PHE A 533 11.39 -11.93 16.59
N ILE A 534 10.96 -13.19 16.76
CA ILE A 534 10.71 -14.13 15.65
C ILE A 534 9.62 -13.60 14.72
N LEU A 535 8.48 -13.15 15.28
CA LEU A 535 7.36 -12.60 14.51
C LEU A 535 7.77 -11.38 13.68
N ASN A 536 8.47 -10.40 14.27
CA ASN A 536 8.95 -9.22 13.55
C ASN A 536 10.00 -9.57 12.49
N PHE A 537 10.94 -10.47 12.81
CA PHE A 537 11.98 -10.89 11.86
C PHE A 537 11.37 -11.64 10.67
N GLN A 538 10.45 -12.57 10.92
CA GLN A 538 9.74 -13.28 9.86
C GLN A 538 8.88 -12.32 9.04
N PHE A 539 8.13 -11.41 9.68
CA PHE A 539 7.28 -10.43 8.99
C PHE A 539 8.04 -9.60 7.95
N VAL A 540 9.31 -9.26 8.22
CA VAL A 540 10.17 -8.56 7.25
C VAL A 540 10.75 -9.50 6.19
N ARG A 541 11.15 -10.73 6.57
CA ARG A 541 11.87 -11.66 5.70
C ARG A 541 10.98 -12.30 4.63
N PHE A 542 9.79 -12.77 5.00
CA PHE A 542 8.99 -13.66 4.15
C PHE A 542 8.08 -12.98 3.13
N GLN A 543 7.99 -11.65 3.10
CA GLN A 543 7.01 -10.91 2.27
C GLN A 543 7.15 -11.25 0.78
N ALA A 544 8.39 -11.43 0.30
CA ALA A 544 8.66 -11.84 -1.08
C ALA A 544 8.10 -13.24 -1.39
N ALA A 545 8.22 -14.21 -0.48
CA ALA A 545 7.73 -15.57 -0.68
C ALA A 545 6.20 -15.67 -0.58
N VAL A 546 5.58 -14.90 0.32
CA VAL A 546 4.15 -15.01 0.63
C VAL A 546 3.27 -14.15 -0.29
N GLN A 547 3.73 -12.97 -0.69
CA GLN A 547 2.89 -11.95 -1.34
C GLN A 547 3.35 -11.49 -2.73
N ALA A 548 4.50 -11.93 -3.23
CA ALA A 548 4.89 -11.56 -4.60
C ALA A 548 4.05 -12.36 -5.62
N TYR A 549 3.75 -11.72 -6.74
CA TYR A 549 3.10 -12.36 -7.88
C TYR A 549 4.08 -13.22 -8.69
N THR A 550 3.55 -14.20 -9.44
CA THR A 550 4.33 -15.05 -10.36
C THR A 550 5.02 -14.24 -11.47
N THR A 551 4.45 -13.11 -11.91
CA THR A 551 5.11 -12.12 -12.77
C THR A 551 5.09 -10.72 -12.11
N ILE A 552 5.87 -9.77 -12.64
CA ILE A 552 5.87 -8.36 -12.18
C ILE A 552 5.14 -7.41 -13.15
N ILE A 553 4.64 -7.95 -14.26
CA ILE A 553 3.89 -7.24 -15.31
C ILE A 553 2.77 -8.14 -15.84
N LYS A 554 1.60 -7.56 -16.10
CA LYS A 554 0.48 -8.24 -16.79
C LYS A 554 0.77 -8.39 -18.28
N ASN A 555 1.10 -7.27 -18.92
CA ASN A 555 1.43 -7.16 -20.34
C ASN A 555 2.58 -6.17 -20.52
N TYR A 556 3.23 -6.26 -21.67
CA TYR A 556 4.24 -5.28 -22.05
C TYR A 556 3.60 -3.90 -22.32
N SER A 557 4.15 -2.82 -21.76
CA SER A 557 3.67 -1.44 -22.01
C SER A 557 4.75 -0.38 -21.77
N PRO A 558 4.57 0.87 -22.23
CA PRO A 558 5.47 1.98 -21.91
C PRO A 558 5.62 2.25 -20.40
N THR A 559 4.60 1.96 -19.58
CA THR A 559 4.68 2.15 -18.12
C THR A 559 5.64 1.15 -17.46
N VAL A 560 5.86 -0.03 -18.05
CA VAL A 560 6.91 -0.98 -17.64
C VAL A 560 8.28 -0.31 -17.71
N VAL A 561 8.61 0.34 -18.83
CA VAL A 561 9.91 0.98 -19.04
C VAL A 561 10.06 2.22 -18.19
N LEU A 562 8.95 2.97 -18.02
CA LEU A 562 8.95 4.12 -17.14
C LEU A 562 9.28 3.72 -15.70
N GLN A 563 8.57 2.73 -15.14
CA GLN A 563 8.73 2.29 -13.75
C GLN A 563 10.05 1.55 -13.48
N TYR A 564 10.46 0.62 -14.34
CA TYR A 564 11.61 -0.25 -14.05
C TYR A 564 12.94 0.22 -14.65
N VAL A 565 12.94 1.16 -15.60
CA VAL A 565 14.17 1.60 -16.30
C VAL A 565 14.39 3.11 -16.20
N ILE A 566 13.47 3.93 -16.72
CA ILE A 566 13.67 5.38 -16.85
C ILE A 566 13.70 6.05 -15.47
N LEU A 567 12.74 5.74 -14.60
CA LEU A 567 12.63 6.34 -13.28
C LEU A 567 13.79 5.93 -12.34
N PRO A 568 14.17 4.64 -12.19
CA PRO A 568 15.36 4.26 -11.42
C PRO A 568 16.66 4.90 -11.94
N SER A 569 16.79 5.08 -13.28
CA SER A 569 17.94 5.75 -13.90
C SER A 569 18.14 7.19 -13.43
N VAL A 570 17.07 7.90 -13.05
CA VAL A 570 17.15 9.23 -12.43
C VAL A 570 17.94 9.15 -11.13
N SER A 571 17.60 8.24 -10.22
CA SER A 571 18.32 8.10 -8.95
C SER A 571 19.74 7.56 -9.13
N LEU A 572 19.96 6.63 -10.06
CA LEU A 572 21.30 6.17 -10.42
C LEU A 572 22.20 7.32 -10.88
N PHE A 573 21.66 8.29 -11.62
CA PHE A 573 22.39 9.51 -11.98
C PHE A 573 22.78 10.34 -10.75
N TYR A 574 21.90 10.52 -9.76
CA TYR A 574 22.23 11.22 -8.50
C TYR A 574 23.37 10.52 -7.73
N VAL A 575 23.26 9.20 -7.56
CA VAL A 575 24.26 8.36 -6.86
C VAL A 575 25.60 8.39 -7.60
N THR A 576 25.59 8.16 -8.91
CA THR A 576 26.81 8.18 -9.75
C THR A 576 27.48 9.54 -9.73
N TRP A 577 26.71 10.62 -9.88
CA TRP A 577 27.24 11.99 -9.80
C TRP A 577 27.88 12.27 -8.44
N PHE A 578 27.25 11.78 -7.36
CA PHE A 578 27.74 11.97 -6.00
C PHE A 578 29.05 11.21 -5.76
N SER A 579 29.08 9.91 -6.08
CA SER A 579 30.29 9.08 -5.99
C SER A 579 31.42 9.64 -6.84
N TYR A 580 31.17 10.04 -8.09
CA TYR A 580 32.17 10.73 -8.92
C TYR A 580 32.70 12.02 -8.26
N ARG A 581 31.81 12.83 -7.66
CA ARG A 581 32.20 14.05 -6.94
C ARG A 581 33.01 13.75 -5.68
N VAL A 582 32.73 12.65 -4.99
CA VAL A 582 33.47 12.15 -3.81
C VAL A 582 34.88 11.70 -4.18
N PHE A 583 35.06 10.93 -5.25
CA PHE A 583 36.35 10.34 -5.62
C PHE A 583 37.27 11.25 -6.46
N THR A 584 36.81 12.44 -6.88
CA THR A 584 37.64 13.38 -7.64
C THR A 584 38.05 14.59 -6.81
N LYS A 585 39.18 15.25 -7.12
CA LYS A 585 39.68 16.44 -6.38
C LYS A 585 38.69 17.61 -6.28
N LYS A 586 37.59 17.61 -7.05
CA LYS A 586 36.45 18.54 -6.89
C LYS A 586 35.58 18.25 -5.65
N GLY A 587 35.71 17.09 -5.02
CA GLY A 587 35.12 16.72 -3.73
C GLY A 587 35.62 17.54 -2.54
N GLN A 588 36.71 18.30 -2.72
CA GLN A 588 37.15 19.33 -1.78
C GLN A 588 36.21 20.56 -1.74
N GLN A 589 35.31 20.72 -2.72
CA GLN A 589 34.22 21.68 -2.63
C GLN A 589 33.03 21.05 -1.90
N ASN A 590 32.71 21.58 -0.72
CA ASN A 590 31.57 21.18 0.10
C ASN A 590 30.29 21.03 -0.73
N PHE A 591 29.67 19.85 -0.65
CA PHE A 591 28.32 19.61 -1.15
C PHE A 591 27.34 20.60 -0.52
N ASN A 592 26.37 21.09 -1.28
CA ASN A 592 25.35 21.96 -0.71
C ASN A 592 24.24 21.14 -0.01
N SER A 593 23.51 21.80 0.88
CA SER A 593 22.47 21.14 1.70
C SER A 593 21.34 20.52 0.87
N LEU A 594 21.03 21.04 -0.33
CA LEU A 594 20.04 20.46 -1.23
C LEU A 594 20.57 19.18 -1.88
N GLN A 595 21.81 19.19 -2.36
CA GLN A 595 22.42 18.05 -3.03
C GLN A 595 22.40 16.81 -2.13
N ILE A 596 22.85 16.95 -0.87
CA ILE A 596 22.80 15.85 0.11
C ILE A 596 21.36 15.40 0.38
N SER A 597 20.39 16.32 0.51
CA SER A 597 18.97 15.95 0.67
C SER A 597 18.46 15.13 -0.52
N LEU A 598 18.73 15.55 -1.75
CA LEU A 598 18.28 14.84 -2.97
C LEU A 598 19.00 13.50 -3.15
N ILE A 599 20.28 13.39 -2.78
CA ILE A 599 21.02 12.12 -2.83
C ILE A 599 20.47 11.12 -1.80
N LEU A 600 20.10 11.58 -0.59
CA LEU A 600 19.43 10.71 0.39
C LEU A 600 18.09 10.21 -0.15
N LEU A 601 17.26 11.11 -0.70
CA LEU A 601 15.99 10.73 -1.31
C LEU A 601 16.18 9.82 -2.54
N SER A 602 17.27 9.94 -3.30
CA SER A 602 17.55 9.07 -4.44
C SER A 602 17.92 7.65 -4.04
N VAL A 603 18.78 7.47 -3.02
CA VAL A 603 19.12 6.14 -2.50
C VAL A 603 17.91 5.52 -1.79
N PHE A 604 17.16 6.32 -1.02
CA PHE A 604 15.91 5.90 -0.38
C PHE A 604 14.90 5.40 -1.42
N SER A 605 14.69 6.15 -2.52
CA SER A 605 13.79 5.75 -3.60
C SER A 605 14.23 4.48 -4.32
N LEU A 606 15.53 4.26 -4.50
CA LEU A 606 16.05 3.01 -5.08
C LEU A 606 15.75 1.81 -4.16
N ILE A 607 15.97 1.95 -2.85
CA ILE A 607 15.65 0.88 -1.89
C ILE A 607 14.13 0.65 -1.82
N MET A 608 13.31 1.70 -1.74
CA MET A 608 11.86 1.54 -1.75
C MET A 608 11.34 0.91 -3.04
N SER A 609 12.01 1.12 -4.19
CA SER A 609 11.64 0.51 -5.48
C SER A 609 11.73 -1.02 -5.50
N ILE A 610 12.43 -1.64 -4.54
CA ILE A 610 12.42 -3.10 -4.36
C ILE A 610 10.99 -3.65 -4.24
N ARG A 611 10.07 -2.93 -3.58
CA ARG A 611 8.66 -3.35 -3.44
C ARG A 611 7.97 -3.57 -4.81
N SER A 612 8.41 -2.89 -5.87
CA SER A 612 7.89 -3.08 -7.23
C SER A 612 8.38 -4.36 -7.93
N THR A 613 9.36 -5.07 -7.36
CA THR A 613 9.79 -6.40 -7.81
C THR A 613 9.06 -7.53 -7.09
N GLN A 614 8.16 -7.18 -6.16
CA GLN A 614 7.42 -8.08 -5.27
C GLN A 614 5.90 -7.83 -5.46
N ARG A 615 5.12 -7.67 -4.37
CA ARG A 615 3.66 -7.47 -4.41
C ARG A 615 3.25 -6.27 -5.28
N HIS A 616 3.65 -5.06 -4.91
CA HIS A 616 3.24 -3.79 -5.57
C HIS A 616 4.00 -3.52 -6.89
N SER A 617 4.06 -4.53 -7.74
CA SER A 617 4.51 -4.47 -9.12
C SER A 617 3.40 -3.94 -10.03
N LEU A 618 3.65 -3.84 -11.35
CA LEU A 618 2.62 -3.48 -12.34
C LEU A 618 1.52 -4.55 -12.52
N MET A 619 1.52 -5.61 -11.71
CA MET A 619 0.35 -6.46 -11.51
C MET A 619 -0.78 -5.73 -10.76
N GLU A 620 -0.46 -5.01 -9.69
CA GLU A 620 -1.40 -4.20 -8.91
C GLU A 620 -1.48 -2.76 -9.45
N ILE A 621 -0.38 -2.01 -9.37
CA ILE A 621 -0.41 -0.55 -9.48
C ILE A 621 0.92 0.04 -9.97
N TYR A 622 0.84 1.15 -10.71
CA TYR A 622 2.00 1.97 -11.05
C TYR A 622 2.46 2.79 -9.84
N ASN A 623 3.74 2.70 -9.48
CA ASN A 623 4.33 3.44 -8.36
C ASN A 623 5.63 4.14 -8.79
N PRO A 624 5.63 5.49 -8.96
CA PRO A 624 6.80 6.26 -9.35
C PRO A 624 7.77 6.55 -8.19
N TYR A 625 7.43 6.15 -6.96
CA TYR A 625 8.18 6.45 -5.74
C TYR A 625 8.51 7.95 -5.61
N LEU A 626 9.80 8.30 -5.50
CA LEU A 626 10.27 9.70 -5.53
C LEU A 626 10.96 10.05 -6.85
N PHE A 627 11.00 9.14 -7.83
CA PHE A 627 11.79 9.30 -9.04
C PHE A 627 11.28 10.46 -9.92
N GLY A 628 9.96 10.65 -10.03
CA GLY A 628 9.36 11.78 -10.73
C GLY A 628 9.79 13.13 -10.14
N PHE A 629 9.64 13.30 -8.82
CA PHE A 629 10.15 14.46 -8.09
C PHE A 629 11.66 14.68 -8.26
N LEU A 630 12.47 13.61 -8.21
CA LEU A 630 13.92 13.69 -8.40
C LEU A 630 14.27 14.13 -9.83
N ALA A 631 13.54 13.68 -10.85
CA ALA A 631 13.78 14.08 -12.25
C ALA A 631 13.60 15.60 -12.42
N LEU A 632 12.51 16.14 -11.86
CA LEU A 632 12.21 17.57 -11.83
C LEU A 632 13.31 18.39 -11.12
N CYS A 633 14.00 17.80 -10.14
CA CYS A 633 15.04 18.46 -9.38
C CYS A 633 16.42 18.50 -10.07
N ILE A 634 16.65 17.75 -11.17
CA ILE A 634 17.95 17.66 -11.86
C ILE A 634 18.54 19.03 -12.24
N PRO A 635 17.79 19.99 -12.84
CA PRO A 635 18.35 21.27 -13.26
C PRO A 635 18.95 22.08 -12.09
N SER A 636 18.28 22.07 -10.94
CA SER A 636 18.74 22.74 -9.73
C SER A 636 19.81 21.96 -8.97
N PHE A 637 19.78 20.63 -8.98
CA PHE A 637 20.84 19.79 -8.41
C PHE A 637 22.20 20.05 -9.06
N LEU A 638 22.22 20.16 -10.39
CA LEU A 638 23.43 20.46 -11.17
C LEU A 638 23.95 21.88 -10.95
N ASN A 639 23.08 22.82 -10.56
CA ASN A 639 23.40 24.24 -10.29
C ASN A 639 24.18 24.94 -11.43
N LYS A 640 23.96 24.51 -12.68
CA LYS A 640 24.65 25.01 -13.89
C LYS A 640 23.90 26.14 -14.60
N PHE A 641 22.60 26.28 -14.38
CA PHE A 641 21.75 27.24 -15.09
C PHE A 641 21.26 28.37 -14.19
N THR A 642 20.71 29.42 -14.80
CA THR A 642 20.02 30.49 -14.07
C THR A 642 18.69 29.99 -13.52
N LYS A 643 18.19 30.60 -12.43
CA LYS A 643 16.93 30.21 -11.78
C LYS A 643 15.74 30.10 -12.75
N ASN A 644 15.63 31.03 -13.70
CA ASN A 644 14.54 31.01 -14.70
C ASN A 644 14.68 29.84 -15.68
N LYS A 645 15.91 29.46 -16.06
CA LYS A 645 16.13 28.26 -16.89
C LYS A 645 15.85 26.97 -16.12
N ASN A 646 16.17 26.91 -14.82
CA ASN A 646 15.76 25.80 -13.97
C ASN A 646 14.24 25.68 -13.88
N LEU A 647 13.51 26.81 -13.78
CA LEU A 647 12.04 26.79 -13.79
C LEU A 647 11.48 26.25 -15.11
N VAL A 648 11.95 26.76 -16.26
CA VAL A 648 11.48 26.28 -17.57
C VAL A 648 11.79 24.80 -17.77
N LEU A 649 12.98 24.33 -17.37
CA LEU A 649 13.31 22.91 -17.42
C LEU A 649 12.48 22.06 -16.45
N PHE A 650 12.21 22.55 -15.24
CA PHE A 650 11.32 21.88 -14.27
C PHE A 650 9.92 21.71 -14.86
N LEU A 651 9.33 22.79 -15.40
CA LEU A 651 7.98 22.75 -15.99
C LEU A 651 7.96 21.90 -17.27
N GLY A 652 9.01 21.93 -18.10
CA GLY A 652 9.11 21.08 -19.28
C GLY A 652 9.17 19.58 -18.92
N ILE A 653 10.00 19.20 -17.94
CA ILE A 653 10.07 17.82 -17.44
C ILE A 653 8.72 17.41 -16.81
N LEU A 654 8.02 18.33 -16.15
CA LEU A 654 6.69 18.08 -15.59
C LEU A 654 5.65 17.79 -16.67
N VAL A 655 5.56 18.63 -17.70
CA VAL A 655 4.62 18.41 -18.82
C VAL A 655 4.91 17.07 -19.50
N ILE A 656 6.20 16.75 -19.74
CA ILE A 656 6.60 15.44 -20.26
C ILE A 656 6.13 14.32 -19.33
N TYR A 657 6.36 14.41 -18.02
CA TYR A 657 5.94 13.38 -17.07
C TYR A 657 4.42 13.16 -17.08
N ILE A 658 3.61 14.24 -17.07
CA ILE A 658 2.15 14.15 -17.10
C ILE A 658 1.65 13.52 -18.42
N LEU A 659 2.33 13.75 -19.55
CA LEU A 659 1.96 13.14 -20.84
C LEU A 659 2.26 11.63 -20.93
N PHE A 660 3.17 11.10 -20.11
CA PHE A 660 3.57 9.68 -20.15
C PHE A 660 3.06 8.85 -18.98
N VAL A 661 2.53 9.46 -17.92
CA VAL A 661 1.99 8.77 -16.75
C VAL A 661 0.46 8.75 -16.82
N PRO A 662 -0.20 7.62 -16.54
CA PRO A 662 -1.65 7.58 -16.36
C PRO A 662 -2.04 8.31 -15.05
N THR A 663 -2.11 9.64 -15.09
CA THR A 663 -2.54 10.48 -13.97
C THR A 663 -4.02 10.79 -14.06
N ASN A 664 -4.78 10.49 -13.00
CA ASN A 664 -6.10 11.07 -12.82
C ASN A 664 -5.92 12.51 -12.34
N LEU A 665 -6.00 13.48 -13.25
CA LEU A 665 -5.90 14.91 -12.96
C LEU A 665 -7.15 15.43 -12.21
N SER A 666 -7.37 14.94 -11.00
CA SER A 666 -8.38 15.46 -10.09
C SER A 666 -8.03 16.88 -9.66
N HIS A 667 -8.99 17.80 -9.76
CA HIS A 667 -8.78 19.18 -9.35
C HIS A 667 -8.71 19.28 -7.82
N GLN A 668 -7.65 19.93 -7.30
CA GLN A 668 -7.50 20.23 -5.86
C GLN A 668 -8.39 21.40 -5.39
N ILE A 669 -9.51 21.64 -6.07
CA ILE A 669 -10.43 22.75 -5.82
C ILE A 669 -11.84 22.17 -5.79
N LYS A 670 -12.48 22.19 -4.62
CA LYS A 670 -13.91 21.93 -4.48
C LYS A 670 -14.70 22.98 -5.30
N ASN A 671 -15.64 22.53 -6.12
CA ASN A 671 -16.51 23.42 -6.92
C ASN A 671 -17.60 24.12 -6.09
N ASP A 672 -17.87 23.62 -4.88
CA ASP A 672 -18.92 24.09 -3.98
C ASP A 672 -18.38 25.01 -2.86
N SER A 673 -19.13 25.18 -1.76
CA SER A 673 -18.67 25.94 -0.60
C SER A 673 -17.40 25.31 -0.01
N LEU A 674 -16.40 26.15 0.28
CA LEU A 674 -15.13 25.66 0.81
C LEU A 674 -15.28 25.03 2.21
N PHE A 675 -16.28 25.49 2.97
CA PHE A 675 -16.49 25.13 4.36
C PHE A 675 -17.92 25.47 4.81
N SER A 676 -18.41 24.74 5.80
CA SER A 676 -19.61 25.10 6.57
C SER A 676 -19.31 25.01 8.06
N PHE A 677 -19.74 26.01 8.83
CA PHE A 677 -19.80 25.88 10.28
C PHE A 677 -20.81 24.79 10.63
N LYS A 678 -20.42 23.90 11.54
CA LYS A 678 -21.29 22.89 12.15
C LYS A 678 -21.34 23.15 13.65
N ASN A 679 -22.52 23.02 14.23
CA ASN A 679 -22.74 23.14 15.66
C ASN A 679 -23.20 21.78 16.15
N TYR A 680 -22.28 21.00 16.72
CA TYR A 680 -22.57 19.69 17.27
C TYR A 680 -23.16 19.82 18.67
N VAL A 681 -24.11 18.95 19.02
CA VAL A 681 -24.68 18.86 20.37
C VAL A 681 -24.29 17.52 20.99
N ASN A 682 -23.86 17.52 22.26
CA ASN A 682 -23.55 16.32 23.05
C ASN A 682 -22.64 15.28 22.36
N LYS A 683 -21.69 15.74 21.51
CA LYS A 683 -20.87 14.90 20.63
C LYS A 683 -21.72 13.89 19.82
N GLU A 684 -22.76 14.35 19.12
CA GLU A 684 -23.47 13.55 18.11
C GLU A 684 -22.50 12.81 17.15
N SER A 685 -22.93 11.70 16.55
CA SER A 685 -22.02 10.94 15.69
C SER A 685 -21.76 11.66 14.37
N ARG A 686 -20.51 11.60 13.91
CA ARG A 686 -20.05 12.24 12.67
C ARG A 686 -19.85 11.24 11.53
N VAL A 687 -20.48 10.07 11.62
CA VAL A 687 -20.48 9.02 10.60
C VAL A 687 -21.91 8.55 10.35
N SER A 688 -22.35 8.52 9.10
CA SER A 688 -23.48 7.68 8.68
C SER A 688 -22.96 6.45 7.96
N ILE A 689 -23.47 5.29 8.37
CA ILE A 689 -23.27 4.02 7.68
C ILE A 689 -24.65 3.54 7.27
N ASN A 690 -24.91 3.54 5.97
CA ASN A 690 -26.15 3.00 5.43
C ASN A 690 -25.92 1.51 5.16
N ASP A 691 -26.62 0.63 5.89
CA ASP A 691 -26.58 -0.83 5.79
C ASP A 691 -25.17 -1.45 5.74
N SER A 692 -24.47 -1.48 6.88
CA SER A 692 -23.15 -2.13 6.95
C SER A 692 -23.24 -3.62 6.64
N GLN A 693 -22.52 -4.07 5.61
CA GLN A 693 -22.36 -5.47 5.17
C GLN A 693 -21.89 -6.47 6.24
N TYR A 694 -21.52 -6.00 7.44
CA TYR A 694 -21.11 -6.82 8.58
C TYR A 694 -22.07 -6.71 9.78
N LYS A 695 -23.26 -6.11 9.60
CA LYS A 695 -24.21 -5.88 10.70
C LYS A 695 -24.67 -7.18 11.33
N ASN A 696 -25.22 -8.10 10.54
CA ASN A 696 -25.82 -9.33 11.07
C ASN A 696 -24.77 -10.22 11.75
N ILE A 697 -23.57 -10.33 11.18
CA ILE A 697 -22.45 -11.05 11.81
C ILE A 697 -21.96 -10.35 13.10
N SER A 698 -21.92 -9.02 13.14
CA SER A 698 -21.58 -8.26 14.36
C SER A 698 -22.63 -8.44 15.45
N ASP A 699 -23.91 -8.36 15.10
CA ASP A 699 -25.03 -8.56 16.03
C ASP A 699 -25.01 -9.99 16.59
N PHE A 700 -24.81 -11.01 15.74
CA PHE A 700 -24.60 -12.40 16.19
C PHE A 700 -23.43 -12.53 17.17
N LEU A 701 -22.27 -11.95 16.85
CA LEU A 701 -21.09 -12.00 17.71
C LEU A 701 -21.31 -11.26 19.04
N ASN A 702 -22.06 -10.15 19.04
CA ASN A 702 -22.37 -9.38 20.24
C ASN A 702 -23.40 -10.07 21.14
N THR A 703 -24.35 -10.80 20.57
CA THR A 703 -25.33 -11.61 21.33
C THR A 703 -24.74 -12.90 21.88
N ASN A 704 -23.82 -13.56 21.14
CA ASN A 704 -23.35 -14.91 21.46
C ASN A 704 -21.96 -14.98 22.11
N LEU A 705 -21.24 -13.86 22.25
CA LEU A 705 -19.96 -13.78 22.97
C LEU A 705 -20.11 -12.95 24.24
N SER A 706 -19.59 -13.48 25.36
CA SER A 706 -19.42 -12.69 26.58
C SER A 706 -18.46 -11.49 26.38
N LYS A 707 -18.32 -10.65 27.42
CA LYS A 707 -17.43 -9.48 27.37
C LYS A 707 -15.94 -9.84 27.35
N ASP A 708 -15.57 -10.99 27.91
CA ASP A 708 -14.20 -11.51 28.00
C ASP A 708 -13.84 -12.53 26.90
N GLN A 709 -14.84 -12.93 26.10
CA GLN A 709 -14.72 -13.75 24.89
C GLN A 709 -14.59 -12.89 23.62
N THR A 710 -13.90 -13.46 22.64
CA THR A 710 -13.75 -12.95 21.28
C THR A 710 -13.92 -14.10 20.29
N PHE A 711 -13.69 -13.87 19.01
CA PHE A 711 -13.68 -14.88 17.96
C PHE A 711 -12.31 -14.88 17.26
N PHE A 712 -12.03 -15.94 16.50
CA PHE A 712 -10.92 -15.96 15.57
C PHE A 712 -11.44 -15.82 14.14
N GLU A 713 -10.95 -14.82 13.40
CA GLU A 713 -11.22 -14.66 11.97
C GLU A 713 -10.11 -15.32 11.15
N PHE A 714 -10.49 -16.01 10.07
CA PHE A 714 -9.59 -16.70 9.15
C PHE A 714 -9.87 -16.31 7.68
N THR A 715 -10.51 -15.15 7.49
CA THR A 715 -11.08 -14.70 6.19
C THR A 715 -10.39 -13.46 5.64
N ASN A 716 -9.33 -12.98 6.27
CA ASN A 716 -8.70 -11.68 5.98
C ASN A 716 -9.69 -10.50 6.16
N ASN A 717 -10.41 -10.44 7.28
CA ASN A 717 -11.42 -9.40 7.54
C ASN A 717 -11.28 -8.72 8.93
N PRO A 718 -10.17 -8.01 9.21
CA PRO A 718 -9.95 -7.32 10.49
C PRO A 718 -11.04 -6.29 10.86
N MET A 719 -11.80 -5.76 9.88
CA MET A 719 -12.94 -4.87 10.14
C MET A 719 -14.03 -5.52 11.00
N LEU A 720 -14.15 -6.87 11.03
CA LEU A 720 -15.08 -7.57 11.91
C LEU A 720 -14.81 -7.28 13.40
N TYR A 721 -13.53 -7.21 13.81
CA TYR A 721 -13.15 -6.86 15.19
C TYR A 721 -13.46 -5.40 15.53
N VAL A 722 -13.32 -4.50 14.55
CA VAL A 722 -13.68 -3.07 14.69
C VAL A 722 -15.19 -2.90 14.84
N GLY A 723 -15.97 -3.57 13.98
CA GLY A 723 -17.43 -3.50 13.95
C GLY A 723 -18.13 -4.12 15.16
N SER A 724 -17.59 -5.23 15.68
CA SER A 724 -18.09 -5.90 16.90
C SER A 724 -17.41 -5.40 18.19
N ASN A 725 -16.41 -4.53 18.07
CA ASN A 725 -15.55 -4.05 19.16
C ASN A 725 -15.00 -5.19 20.06
N LYS A 726 -14.41 -6.22 19.45
CA LYS A 726 -13.83 -7.39 20.13
C LYS A 726 -12.28 -7.36 20.15
N GLU A 727 -11.67 -8.17 21.02
CA GLU A 727 -10.20 -8.27 21.19
C GLU A 727 -9.59 -8.98 19.96
N LEU A 728 -8.56 -8.39 19.34
CA LEU A 728 -7.80 -9.03 18.27
C LEU A 728 -6.76 -9.97 18.89
N LEU A 729 -6.75 -11.22 18.42
CA LEU A 729 -5.94 -12.28 19.00
C LEU A 729 -4.53 -12.39 18.43
N THR A 730 -4.34 -12.08 17.14
CA THR A 730 -3.05 -12.27 16.46
C THR A 730 -2.10 -11.12 16.74
N TYR A 731 -0.78 -11.38 16.71
CA TYR A 731 0.19 -10.28 16.74
C TYR A 731 0.19 -9.53 15.39
N ILE A 732 0.20 -10.27 14.28
CA ILE A 732 0.14 -9.70 12.94
C ILE A 732 -1.33 -9.59 12.54
N ILE A 733 -1.81 -8.37 12.27
CA ILE A 733 -3.24 -8.09 12.02
C ILE A 733 -3.83 -8.99 10.92
N PRO A 734 -3.27 -9.03 9.70
CA PRO A 734 -3.96 -9.66 8.58
C PRO A 734 -3.52 -11.12 8.48
N THR A 735 -4.48 -12.04 8.50
CA THR A 735 -4.21 -13.48 8.64
C THR A 735 -3.46 -14.11 7.46
N VAL A 736 -3.42 -13.44 6.30
CA VAL A 736 -2.52 -13.69 5.15
C VAL A 736 -1.03 -13.76 5.54
N TYR A 737 -0.63 -13.12 6.63
CA TYR A 737 0.76 -13.14 7.11
C TYR A 737 1.06 -14.32 8.06
N ASN A 738 0.09 -15.19 8.36
CA ASN A 738 0.33 -16.43 9.11
C ASN A 738 0.84 -17.57 8.20
N ALA A 739 1.65 -17.23 7.20
CA ALA A 739 1.99 -18.09 6.06
C ALA A 739 3.32 -18.87 6.20
N SER A 740 4.04 -18.74 7.32
CA SER A 740 5.30 -19.49 7.58
C SER A 740 5.23 -20.31 8.86
N ASP A 741 5.96 -21.42 8.88
CA ASP A 741 5.96 -22.41 9.96
C ASP A 741 6.32 -21.81 11.35
N PRO A 742 7.29 -20.90 11.49
CA PRO A 742 7.60 -20.28 12.79
C PRO A 742 6.50 -19.34 13.29
N VAL A 743 5.85 -18.58 12.39
CA VAL A 743 4.72 -17.70 12.75
C VAL A 743 3.52 -18.54 13.16
N GLN A 744 3.17 -19.56 12.35
CA GLN A 744 2.07 -20.48 12.66
C GLN A 744 2.26 -21.21 13.98
N LYS A 745 3.49 -21.65 14.32
CA LYS A 745 3.75 -22.31 15.62
C LYS A 745 3.50 -21.39 16.80
N ILE A 746 3.88 -20.11 16.72
CA ILE A 746 3.62 -19.13 17.77
C ILE A 746 2.12 -18.84 17.89
N GLU A 747 1.43 -18.58 16.77
CA GLU A 747 -0.01 -18.28 16.77
C GLU A 747 -0.85 -19.51 17.17
N VAL A 748 -0.51 -20.74 16.76
CA VAL A 748 -1.18 -21.97 17.21
C VAL A 748 -1.04 -22.17 18.72
N ASN A 749 0.14 -21.93 19.29
CA ASN A 749 0.34 -21.99 20.74
C ASN A 749 -0.50 -20.91 21.47
N LYS A 750 -0.58 -19.70 20.90
CA LYS A 750 -1.42 -18.61 21.43
C LYS A 750 -2.90 -19.00 21.39
N LEU A 751 -3.42 -19.36 20.22
CA LEU A 751 -4.82 -19.75 20.01
C LEU A 751 -5.21 -20.94 20.89
N THR A 752 -4.36 -21.97 21.00
CA THR A 752 -4.61 -23.13 21.89
C THR A 752 -4.81 -22.69 23.34
N ASN A 753 -4.01 -21.74 23.85
CA ASN A 753 -4.19 -21.21 25.20
C ASN A 753 -5.49 -20.40 25.39
N TYR A 754 -6.02 -19.77 24.35
CA TYR A 754 -7.32 -19.09 24.40
C TYR A 754 -8.49 -20.08 24.25
N ILE A 755 -8.35 -21.11 23.41
CA ILE A 755 -9.32 -22.22 23.25
C ILE A 755 -9.49 -22.96 24.59
N ASN A 756 -8.39 -23.35 25.23
CA ASN A 756 -8.40 -24.05 26.53
C ASN A 756 -9.00 -23.19 27.67
N LYS A 757 -9.10 -21.87 27.50
CA LYS A 757 -9.75 -20.93 28.42
C LYS A 757 -11.18 -20.57 28.01
N ASN A 758 -11.75 -21.26 27.03
CA ASN A 758 -13.05 -20.99 26.41
C ASN A 758 -13.26 -19.53 25.96
N LYS A 759 -12.18 -18.85 25.55
CA LYS A 759 -12.23 -17.45 25.09
C LYS A 759 -12.62 -17.28 23.62
N ILE A 760 -12.62 -18.37 22.85
CA ILE A 760 -12.90 -18.40 21.41
C ILE A 760 -13.97 -19.47 21.12
N PRO A 761 -15.25 -19.23 21.44
CA PRO A 761 -16.31 -20.20 21.13
C PRO A 761 -16.61 -20.26 19.62
N TYR A 762 -16.25 -19.23 18.83
CA TYR A 762 -16.50 -19.18 17.38
C TYR A 762 -15.24 -18.86 16.55
N VAL A 763 -15.20 -19.46 15.36
CA VAL A 763 -14.28 -19.12 14.27
C VAL A 763 -15.10 -18.63 13.08
N ILE A 764 -14.72 -17.49 12.50
CA ILE A 764 -15.21 -17.02 11.20
C ILE A 764 -14.24 -17.55 10.14
N PHE A 765 -14.64 -18.63 9.46
CA PHE A 765 -13.71 -19.47 8.70
C PHE A 765 -13.56 -19.07 7.23
N LYS A 766 -14.68 -18.72 6.58
CA LYS A 766 -14.77 -18.38 5.14
C LYS A 766 -15.80 -17.29 4.86
N GLN A 767 -15.71 -16.64 3.70
CA GLN A 767 -16.72 -15.73 3.15
C GLN A 767 -17.16 -16.11 1.72
N GLY A 768 -16.56 -17.12 1.08
CA GLY A 768 -16.91 -17.56 -0.27
C GLY A 768 -16.48 -16.61 -1.39
N ASN A 769 -15.58 -15.66 -1.11
CA ASN A 769 -15.12 -14.65 -2.06
C ASN A 769 -13.58 -14.59 -2.14
N PHE A 770 -13.05 -13.61 -2.88
CA PHE A 770 -11.62 -13.39 -3.10
C PHE A 770 -10.76 -13.37 -1.82
N TRP A 771 -11.30 -12.94 -0.68
CA TRP A 771 -10.52 -12.82 0.56
C TRP A 771 -10.14 -14.16 1.19
N ASP A 772 -10.89 -15.24 0.93
CA ASP A 772 -10.55 -16.61 1.38
C ASP A 772 -9.33 -17.18 0.64
N TYR A 773 -9.05 -16.66 -0.56
CA TYR A 773 -7.95 -17.10 -1.43
C TYR A 773 -7.11 -15.92 -1.94
N LEU A 774 -6.90 -14.91 -1.09
CA LEU A 774 -6.11 -13.70 -1.40
C LEU A 774 -4.77 -14.08 -2.08
N ASP A 775 -4.40 -13.36 -3.13
CA ASP A 775 -3.24 -13.65 -4.00
C ASP A 775 -3.28 -15.05 -4.67
N ASN A 776 -4.49 -15.61 -4.88
CA ASN A 776 -4.76 -16.95 -5.41
C ASN A 776 -4.24 -18.12 -4.55
N VAL A 777 -4.07 -17.91 -3.24
CA VAL A 777 -3.71 -19.00 -2.31
C VAL A 777 -4.78 -19.11 -1.22
N PRO A 778 -5.47 -20.27 -1.10
CA PRO A 778 -6.45 -20.51 -0.04
C PRO A 778 -5.81 -20.38 1.36
N ASN A 779 -6.54 -19.77 2.30
CA ASN A 779 -6.06 -19.60 3.67
C ASN A 779 -5.77 -20.95 4.36
N GLU A 780 -6.51 -22.02 4.06
CA GLU A 780 -6.23 -23.36 4.61
C GLU A 780 -4.89 -23.95 4.16
N ILE A 781 -4.47 -23.64 2.93
CA ILE A 781 -3.18 -24.11 2.39
C ILE A 781 -2.04 -23.24 2.91
N ARG A 782 -2.22 -21.92 2.89
CA ARG A 782 -1.28 -20.92 3.40
C ARG A 782 -0.96 -21.13 4.89
N SER A 783 -2.00 -21.29 5.69
CA SER A 783 -1.96 -21.29 7.16
C SER A 783 -2.30 -22.66 7.74
N TYR A 784 -1.78 -23.73 7.12
CA TYR A 784 -2.18 -25.12 7.33
C TYR A 784 -2.23 -25.59 8.79
N ARG A 785 -1.31 -25.16 9.67
CA ARG A 785 -1.36 -25.54 11.09
C ARG A 785 -2.50 -24.88 11.86
N ILE A 786 -2.90 -23.67 11.44
CA ILE A 786 -4.06 -22.96 12.02
C ILE A 786 -5.34 -23.63 11.52
N ALA A 787 -5.42 -24.04 10.25
CA ALA A 787 -6.53 -24.83 9.72
C ALA A 787 -6.68 -26.17 10.48
N GLU A 788 -5.57 -26.91 10.66
CA GLU A 788 -5.53 -28.14 11.46
C GLU A 788 -6.00 -27.94 12.92
N LEU A 789 -5.60 -26.82 13.55
CA LEU A 789 -6.08 -26.46 14.89
C LEU A 789 -7.59 -26.18 14.91
N ILE A 790 -8.11 -25.48 13.91
CA ILE A 790 -9.54 -25.21 13.78
C ILE A 790 -10.30 -26.53 13.61
N TYR A 791 -9.90 -27.38 12.67
CA TYR A 791 -10.57 -28.67 12.43
C TYR A 791 -10.55 -29.61 13.65
N LYS A 792 -9.48 -29.56 14.44
CA LYS A 792 -9.37 -30.35 15.67
C LYS A 792 -10.41 -29.94 16.71
N ASN A 793 -10.63 -28.63 16.90
CA ASN A 793 -11.41 -28.10 18.04
C ASN A 793 -12.80 -27.55 17.66
N TYR A 794 -13.08 -27.30 16.39
CA TYR A 794 -14.32 -26.68 15.92
C TYR A 794 -15.07 -27.57 14.92
N LYS A 795 -16.38 -27.32 14.78
CA LYS A 795 -17.26 -27.92 13.78
C LYS A 795 -18.02 -26.82 13.02
N PRO A 796 -18.35 -27.02 11.74
CA PRO A 796 -19.15 -26.06 10.98
C PRO A 796 -20.52 -25.88 11.65
N LEU A 797 -20.95 -24.63 11.83
CA LEU A 797 -22.22 -24.29 12.45
C LEU A 797 -23.24 -23.84 11.40
N GLY A 798 -22.86 -22.89 10.56
CA GLY A 798 -23.74 -22.31 9.53
C GLY A 798 -23.09 -21.13 8.79
N THR A 799 -23.83 -20.47 7.89
CA THR A 799 -23.49 -19.14 7.36
C THR A 799 -24.34 -18.05 8.01
N ILE A 800 -23.75 -16.87 8.22
CA ILE A 800 -24.48 -15.60 8.37
C ILE A 800 -24.03 -14.67 7.25
N ASP A 801 -24.98 -14.14 6.50
CA ASP A 801 -24.73 -13.49 5.21
C ASP A 801 -23.90 -14.44 4.34
N ASN A 802 -22.66 -14.09 4.01
CA ASN A 802 -21.72 -14.97 3.31
C ASN A 802 -20.68 -15.63 4.24
N PHE A 803 -20.63 -15.25 5.53
CA PHE A 803 -19.60 -15.70 6.47
C PHE A 803 -19.91 -17.08 7.04
N GLN A 804 -19.03 -18.05 6.81
CA GLN A 804 -19.09 -19.38 7.41
C GLN A 804 -18.61 -19.34 8.86
N ILE A 805 -19.51 -19.63 9.78
CA ILE A 805 -19.28 -19.70 11.23
C ILE A 805 -19.07 -21.15 11.64
N TRP A 806 -18.08 -21.36 12.49
CA TRP A 806 -17.79 -22.64 13.13
C TRP A 806 -17.83 -22.46 14.65
N SER A 807 -18.45 -23.40 15.36
CA SER A 807 -18.49 -23.39 16.82
C SER A 807 -17.52 -24.41 17.41
N ASN A 808 -16.99 -24.12 18.61
CA ASN A 808 -16.18 -25.06 19.36
C ASN A 808 -17.00 -26.35 19.60
N LYS A 809 -16.38 -27.52 19.40
CA LYS A 809 -17.03 -28.83 19.54
C LYS A 809 -17.66 -29.01 20.92
N ASP A 810 -17.02 -28.47 21.95
CA ASP A 810 -17.44 -28.53 23.36
C ASP A 810 -18.48 -27.45 23.72
N SER A 811 -18.74 -26.47 22.84
CA SER A 811 -19.78 -25.47 23.11
C SER A 811 -21.16 -26.09 22.87
N SER A 812 -22.00 -26.03 23.89
CA SER A 812 -23.43 -26.31 23.81
C SER A 812 -24.17 -25.13 23.17
N THR A 813 -23.79 -24.77 21.94
CA THR A 813 -24.60 -23.87 21.11
C THR A 813 -25.90 -24.57 20.77
N ASN A 814 -26.95 -24.25 21.52
CA ASN A 814 -28.31 -24.44 21.06
C ASN A 814 -28.50 -23.55 19.83
N ILE A 815 -28.43 -24.14 18.64
CA ILE A 815 -29.03 -23.54 17.46
C ILE A 815 -30.51 -23.38 17.81
N ASN A 816 -30.98 -22.13 17.88
CA ASN A 816 -32.31 -21.82 18.42
C ASN A 816 -33.40 -22.63 17.71
N GLU A 817 -34.49 -22.93 18.45
CA GLU A 817 -35.61 -23.74 17.96
C GLU A 817 -36.14 -23.23 16.60
N GLU A 818 -35.78 -23.90 15.50
CA GLU A 818 -36.32 -23.62 14.17
C GLU A 818 -37.83 -23.90 14.20
N LYS A 819 -38.65 -22.85 14.11
CA LYS A 819 -40.10 -23.02 13.90
C LYS A 819 -40.33 -23.18 12.41
N GLU A 820 -40.18 -24.40 11.94
CA GLU A 820 -40.43 -24.81 10.56
C GLU A 820 -41.93 -25.09 10.34
N LYS A 821 -42.55 -24.35 9.41
CA LYS A 821 -43.92 -24.55 8.94
C LYS A 821 -43.89 -24.98 7.47
N ASN A 822 -44.22 -26.24 7.19
CA ASN A 822 -44.37 -26.73 5.82
C ASN A 822 -45.50 -26.00 5.10
N ILE A 823 -45.29 -25.70 3.81
CA ILE A 823 -46.29 -25.08 2.93
C ILE A 823 -46.69 -26.10 1.86
N ASN A 824 -47.99 -26.35 1.73
CA ASN A 824 -48.51 -27.29 0.74
C ASN A 824 -48.45 -26.70 -0.68
N PHE A 825 -48.26 -27.54 -1.68
CA PHE A 825 -48.42 -27.16 -3.08
C PHE A 825 -49.90 -26.96 -3.45
N LYS A 826 -50.18 -26.04 -4.38
CA LYS A 826 -51.52 -25.92 -5.01
C LYS A 826 -51.71 -26.99 -6.09
N ASN A 827 -52.95 -27.17 -6.54
CA ASN A 827 -53.23 -28.03 -7.71
C ASN A 827 -52.47 -27.51 -8.94
N PHE A 828 -51.93 -28.41 -9.76
CA PHE A 828 -51.13 -28.04 -10.93
C PHE A 828 -51.85 -27.09 -11.91
N ASN A 829 -53.19 -27.17 -12.00
CA ASN A 829 -54.02 -26.30 -12.85
C ASN A 829 -54.12 -24.84 -12.35
N GLU A 830 -53.70 -24.55 -11.11
CA GLU A 830 -53.70 -23.22 -10.52
C GLU A 830 -52.32 -22.52 -10.64
N ILE A 831 -51.29 -23.25 -11.05
CA ILE A 831 -49.91 -22.75 -11.16
C ILE A 831 -49.78 -21.90 -12.43
N GLN A 832 -49.21 -20.70 -12.30
CA GLN A 832 -48.88 -19.87 -13.46
C GLN A 832 -47.52 -20.30 -14.00
N LEU A 833 -47.42 -20.53 -15.32
CA LEU A 833 -46.24 -21.09 -15.99
C LEU A 833 -45.80 -20.19 -17.15
N HIS A 834 -44.50 -19.95 -17.27
CA HIS A 834 -43.87 -19.26 -18.39
C HIS A 834 -42.58 -19.97 -18.80
N ASN A 835 -42.47 -20.37 -20.07
CA ASN A 835 -41.34 -21.13 -20.63
C ASN A 835 -40.95 -22.41 -19.86
N VAL A 836 -41.88 -22.96 -19.07
CA VAL A 836 -41.73 -24.17 -18.25
C VAL A 836 -42.87 -25.16 -18.49
N VAL A 837 -42.59 -26.45 -18.30
CA VAL A 837 -43.57 -27.54 -18.33
C VAL A 837 -43.50 -28.30 -17.00
N VAL A 838 -44.64 -28.39 -16.31
CA VAL A 838 -44.76 -29.21 -15.09
C VAL A 838 -45.02 -30.66 -15.47
N GLN A 839 -44.23 -31.59 -14.93
CA GLN A 839 -44.44 -33.02 -15.14
C GLN A 839 -45.43 -33.56 -14.09
N PRO A 840 -46.53 -34.22 -14.49
CA PRO A 840 -47.52 -34.73 -13.56
C PRO A 840 -47.02 -35.99 -12.85
N ASN A 841 -46.47 -35.86 -11.64
CA ASN A 841 -46.14 -37.01 -10.81
C ASN A 841 -46.15 -36.72 -9.31
N SER A 842 -47.01 -37.46 -8.58
CA SER A 842 -47.28 -37.37 -7.12
C SER A 842 -47.90 -36.05 -6.61
N LYS A 843 -48.68 -36.13 -5.52
CA LYS A 843 -49.26 -34.94 -4.85
C LYS A 843 -48.25 -34.15 -4.01
N ASP A 844 -47.09 -34.75 -3.72
CA ASP A 844 -46.16 -34.29 -2.70
C ASP A 844 -44.89 -33.67 -3.29
N LYS A 845 -44.80 -33.54 -4.62
CA LYS A 845 -43.65 -33.00 -5.35
C LYS A 845 -44.08 -32.16 -6.55
N LEU A 846 -43.25 -31.20 -6.93
CA LEU A 846 -43.41 -30.39 -8.14
C LEU A 846 -42.17 -30.53 -9.02
N ILE A 847 -42.30 -31.15 -10.20
CA ILE A 847 -41.20 -31.29 -11.18
C ILE A 847 -41.43 -30.32 -12.32
N VAL A 848 -40.49 -29.40 -12.54
CA VAL A 848 -40.55 -28.35 -13.56
C VAL A 848 -39.40 -28.54 -14.53
N SER A 849 -39.68 -28.73 -15.82
CA SER A 849 -38.68 -28.85 -16.88
C SER A 849 -38.77 -27.67 -17.86
N ASN A 850 -37.62 -27.11 -18.25
CA ASN A 850 -37.56 -25.93 -19.12
C ASN A 850 -36.49 -26.09 -20.22
N ASN A 851 -36.80 -25.56 -21.42
CA ASN A 851 -35.96 -25.64 -22.64
C ASN A 851 -35.86 -24.26 -23.34
N GLY A 852 -35.97 -23.17 -22.58
CA GLY A 852 -36.02 -21.80 -23.10
C GLY A 852 -35.39 -20.80 -22.12
N ASN A 853 -35.31 -19.54 -22.54
CA ASN A 853 -34.79 -18.45 -21.71
C ASN A 853 -35.92 -17.83 -20.87
N ASP A 854 -35.59 -17.30 -19.69
CA ASP A 854 -36.55 -16.72 -18.73
C ASP A 854 -37.68 -17.71 -18.31
N PRO A 855 -37.34 -18.93 -17.86
CA PRO A 855 -38.30 -19.86 -17.29
C PRO A 855 -38.77 -19.38 -15.92
N TYR A 856 -40.08 -19.32 -15.67
CA TYR A 856 -40.59 -19.06 -14.33
C TYR A 856 -41.94 -19.72 -14.06
N PHE A 857 -42.24 -19.90 -12.77
CA PHE A 857 -43.56 -20.30 -12.30
C PHE A 857 -43.94 -19.57 -11.00
N SER A 858 -45.23 -19.26 -10.84
CA SER A 858 -45.77 -18.58 -9.66
C SER A 858 -47.08 -19.22 -9.20
N ASN A 859 -47.64 -18.73 -8.09
CA ASN A 859 -48.87 -19.24 -7.50
C ASN A 859 -48.86 -20.77 -7.22
N PHE A 860 -47.69 -21.37 -6.95
CA PHE A 860 -47.55 -22.82 -6.76
C PHE A 860 -47.70 -23.31 -5.30
N LEU A 861 -47.84 -22.39 -4.35
CA LEU A 861 -47.88 -22.66 -2.90
C LEU A 861 -49.16 -22.13 -2.25
N GLN A 862 -49.71 -22.91 -1.30
CA GLN A 862 -50.87 -22.53 -0.51
C GLN A 862 -50.46 -21.68 0.71
N ILE A 863 -50.12 -20.42 0.45
CA ILE A 863 -49.79 -19.44 1.49
C ILE A 863 -51.08 -19.01 2.21
N GLU A 864 -51.06 -18.95 3.54
CA GLU A 864 -52.19 -18.48 4.34
C GLU A 864 -52.49 -17.00 4.07
N LYS A 865 -53.77 -16.70 3.82
CA LYS A 865 -54.23 -15.32 3.62
C LYS A 865 -53.97 -14.49 4.88
N ASN A 866 -53.15 -13.45 4.74
CA ASN A 866 -52.66 -12.59 5.83
C ASN A 866 -51.58 -13.21 6.74
N LEU A 867 -50.70 -14.08 6.21
CA LEU A 867 -49.51 -14.56 6.91
C LEU A 867 -48.57 -13.40 7.31
N LEU A 868 -48.68 -12.95 8.57
CA LEU A 868 -47.89 -11.85 9.13
C LEU A 868 -46.51 -12.33 9.61
N LEU A 869 -45.46 -11.84 8.94
CA LEU A 869 -44.07 -12.08 9.30
C LEU A 869 -43.62 -11.05 10.35
N LYS A 870 -43.10 -11.53 11.49
CA LYS A 870 -42.62 -10.68 12.59
C LYS A 870 -41.33 -9.98 12.19
N GLN A 871 -41.28 -8.66 12.37
CA GLN A 871 -40.13 -7.81 12.00
C GLN A 871 -38.88 -8.03 12.86
N ASN A 872 -39.03 -8.57 14.08
CA ASN A 872 -37.92 -8.87 14.99
C ASN A 872 -37.39 -10.31 14.87
N LYS A 873 -37.65 -10.96 13.73
CA LYS A 873 -37.23 -12.33 13.42
C LYS A 873 -36.67 -12.41 12.02
N PHE A 874 -35.76 -13.34 11.79
CA PHE A 874 -35.31 -13.70 10.47
C PHE A 874 -36.24 -14.79 9.92
N TRP A 875 -36.57 -14.66 8.64
CA TRP A 875 -37.49 -15.56 7.94
C TRP A 875 -36.81 -16.12 6.71
N PHE A 876 -36.87 -17.44 6.55
CA PHE A 876 -36.27 -18.13 5.41
C PHE A 876 -37.28 -19.05 4.74
N LEU A 877 -37.19 -19.13 3.41
CA LEU A 877 -37.83 -20.16 2.61
C LEU A 877 -36.85 -21.32 2.43
N LYS A 878 -37.14 -22.45 3.07
CA LYS A 878 -36.35 -23.68 3.02
C LYS A 878 -36.94 -24.58 1.94
N VAL A 879 -36.21 -24.70 0.83
CA VAL A 879 -36.63 -25.45 -0.36
C VAL A 879 -35.79 -26.72 -0.42
N LYS A 880 -36.43 -27.90 -0.35
CA LYS A 880 -35.76 -29.16 -0.68
C LYS A 880 -35.95 -29.42 -2.16
N TYR A 881 -34.86 -29.66 -2.89
CA TYR A 881 -34.89 -29.74 -4.35
C TYR A 881 -33.93 -30.82 -4.89
N ASN A 882 -34.09 -31.15 -6.17
CA ASN A 882 -33.04 -31.71 -7.03
C ASN A 882 -33.00 -30.86 -8.32
N VAL A 883 -31.83 -30.67 -8.93
CA VAL A 883 -31.70 -29.95 -10.21
C VAL A 883 -30.81 -30.71 -11.17
N SER A 884 -31.16 -30.75 -12.46
CA SER A 884 -30.38 -31.46 -13.50
C SER A 884 -29.18 -30.67 -14.02
N LYS A 885 -29.02 -29.41 -13.61
CA LYS A 885 -27.99 -28.48 -14.06
C LYS A 885 -27.87 -27.36 -13.02
N SER A 886 -26.67 -27.18 -12.48
CA SER A 886 -26.35 -26.14 -11.51
C SER A 886 -26.50 -24.73 -12.09
N GLY A 887 -26.92 -23.76 -11.29
CA GLY A 887 -27.09 -22.36 -11.70
C GLY A 887 -27.87 -21.49 -10.70
N ASP A 888 -28.24 -20.28 -11.09
CA ASP A 888 -29.04 -19.37 -10.26
C ASP A 888 -30.52 -19.77 -10.23
N LEU A 889 -31.09 -19.84 -9.03
CA LEU A 889 -32.52 -19.79 -8.77
C LEU A 889 -32.86 -18.37 -8.28
N GLN A 890 -33.71 -17.64 -9.00
CA GLN A 890 -34.24 -16.37 -8.52
C GLN A 890 -35.61 -16.60 -7.88
N VAL A 891 -35.84 -15.96 -6.73
CA VAL A 891 -37.10 -16.00 -6.01
C VAL A 891 -37.62 -14.58 -5.83
N PHE A 892 -38.81 -14.34 -6.35
CA PHE A 892 -39.52 -13.07 -6.25
C PHE A 892 -40.58 -13.19 -5.15
N TYR A 893 -40.59 -12.21 -4.24
CA TYR A 893 -41.54 -12.13 -3.14
C TYR A 893 -42.60 -11.07 -3.42
N SER A 894 -43.88 -11.44 -3.35
CA SER A 894 -45.00 -10.49 -3.31
C SER A 894 -45.38 -10.24 -1.84
N PHE A 895 -45.44 -8.97 -1.44
CA PHE A 895 -45.89 -8.57 -0.11
C PHE A 895 -47.14 -7.69 -0.17
N ASN A 896 -47.98 -7.81 0.86
CA ASN A 896 -49.16 -6.96 1.06
C ASN A 896 -50.11 -6.93 -0.16
N ASN A 897 -50.19 -8.05 -0.91
CA ASN A 897 -50.93 -8.21 -2.15
C ASN A 897 -50.54 -7.24 -3.28
N LYS A 898 -49.26 -6.83 -3.34
CA LYS A 898 -48.70 -6.05 -4.46
C LYS A 898 -48.01 -6.95 -5.48
N ASP A 899 -47.92 -6.47 -6.72
CA ASP A 899 -47.17 -7.13 -7.79
C ASP A 899 -45.68 -7.31 -7.43
N PHE A 900 -45.02 -8.28 -8.05
CA PHE A 900 -43.60 -8.55 -7.86
C PHE A 900 -42.73 -7.34 -8.24
N ASN A 901 -41.85 -6.93 -7.32
CA ASN A 901 -40.92 -5.82 -7.51
C ASN A 901 -39.47 -6.31 -7.59
N LYS A 902 -38.60 -5.57 -8.29
CA LYS A 902 -37.17 -5.88 -8.44
C LYS A 902 -36.40 -5.80 -7.12
N ASP A 903 -36.86 -4.97 -6.18
CA ASP A 903 -36.25 -4.86 -4.83
C ASP A 903 -36.52 -6.10 -3.96
N ASP A 904 -37.49 -6.93 -4.36
CA ASP A 904 -37.99 -8.12 -3.65
C ASP A 904 -37.59 -9.43 -4.34
N ILE A 905 -36.43 -9.41 -5.02
CA ILE A 905 -35.79 -10.60 -5.59
C ILE A 905 -34.69 -11.09 -4.65
N ARG A 906 -34.55 -12.42 -4.51
CA ARG A 906 -33.34 -13.05 -3.97
C ARG A 906 -32.84 -14.12 -4.92
N THR A 907 -31.57 -14.05 -5.25
CA THR A 907 -30.89 -15.04 -6.10
C THR A 907 -30.04 -15.94 -5.22
N VAL A 908 -30.19 -17.24 -5.39
CA VAL A 908 -29.38 -18.26 -4.71
C VAL A 908 -28.82 -19.25 -5.75
N GLN A 909 -27.56 -19.62 -5.61
CA GLN A 909 -26.96 -20.67 -6.43
C GLN A 909 -27.47 -22.04 -5.95
N ILE A 910 -28.04 -22.81 -6.88
CA ILE A 910 -28.45 -24.20 -6.66
C ILE A 910 -27.54 -25.15 -7.46
N THR A 911 -27.26 -26.32 -6.89
CA THR A 911 -26.27 -27.25 -7.46
C THR A 911 -26.77 -28.69 -7.45
N GLU A 912 -26.30 -29.50 -8.41
CA GLU A 912 -26.64 -30.92 -8.53
C GLU A 912 -26.25 -31.78 -7.31
N ASN A 913 -25.35 -31.27 -6.45
CA ASN A 913 -24.87 -31.96 -5.25
C ASN A 913 -25.57 -31.50 -3.95
N GLN A 914 -26.55 -30.59 -4.03
CA GLN A 914 -27.26 -30.04 -2.87
C GLN A 914 -28.76 -30.30 -2.98
N ASN A 915 -29.35 -30.76 -1.88
CA ASN A 915 -30.77 -31.15 -1.85
C ASN A 915 -31.64 -30.16 -1.05
N VAL A 916 -31.06 -29.08 -0.51
CA VAL A 916 -31.73 -28.07 0.30
C VAL A 916 -31.09 -26.70 0.06
N VAL A 917 -31.90 -25.65 -0.08
CA VAL A 917 -31.46 -24.25 -0.05
C VAL A 917 -32.35 -23.44 0.89
N TYR A 918 -31.76 -22.46 1.58
CA TYR A 918 -32.46 -21.51 2.44
C TYR A 918 -32.39 -20.13 1.77
N ILE A 919 -33.53 -19.49 1.57
CA ILE A 919 -33.65 -18.25 0.79
C ILE A 919 -34.25 -17.17 1.71
N PRO A 920 -33.51 -16.07 2.02
CA PRO A 920 -33.94 -15.08 3.00
C PRO A 920 -35.15 -14.28 2.51
N ILE A 921 -36.14 -14.06 3.38
CA ILE A 921 -37.35 -13.30 3.05
C ILE A 921 -37.15 -11.83 3.49
N PRO A 922 -37.27 -10.83 2.60
CA PRO A 922 -36.98 -9.44 2.91
C PRO A 922 -38.10 -8.73 3.69
N VAL A 923 -38.26 -9.07 4.96
CA VAL A 923 -39.28 -8.50 5.85
C VAL A 923 -38.94 -7.06 6.26
N SER A 924 -39.92 -6.16 6.25
CA SER A 924 -39.80 -4.78 6.73
C SER A 924 -41.15 -4.23 7.24
N GLU A 925 -41.17 -3.01 7.76
CA GLU A 925 -42.43 -2.32 8.16
C GLU A 925 -43.46 -2.23 7.02
N SER A 926 -43.00 -2.06 5.78
CA SER A 926 -43.85 -1.99 4.57
C SER A 926 -44.00 -3.34 3.84
N LYS A 927 -43.34 -4.40 4.33
CA LYS A 927 -43.24 -5.74 3.74
C LYS A 927 -43.38 -6.81 4.82
N ASN A 928 -44.58 -6.93 5.39
CA ASN A 928 -44.87 -7.77 6.55
C ASN A 928 -45.90 -8.89 6.31
N ILE A 929 -46.70 -8.84 5.24
CA ILE A 929 -47.58 -9.95 4.86
C ILE A 929 -47.06 -10.57 3.57
N LEU A 930 -46.65 -11.84 3.57
CA LEU A 930 -46.27 -12.55 2.35
C LEU A 930 -47.54 -13.03 1.62
N SER A 931 -47.69 -12.64 0.35
CA SER A 931 -48.89 -12.94 -0.46
C SER A 931 -48.64 -13.96 -1.58
N GLU A 932 -47.51 -13.87 -2.30
CA GLU A 932 -47.18 -14.80 -3.38
C GLU A 932 -45.66 -14.98 -3.54
N LEU A 933 -45.27 -16.07 -4.21
CA LEU A 933 -43.90 -16.41 -4.59
C LEU A 933 -43.84 -16.77 -6.08
N ARG A 934 -42.84 -16.25 -6.79
CA ARG A 934 -42.43 -16.67 -8.14
C ARG A 934 -41.00 -17.23 -8.07
N PHE A 935 -40.78 -18.36 -8.73
CA PHE A 935 -39.49 -19.05 -8.84
C PHE A 935 -39.04 -19.09 -10.30
N ASP A 936 -37.78 -18.70 -10.52
CA ASP A 936 -37.14 -18.67 -11.84
C ASP A 936 -35.93 -19.62 -11.77
N PRO A 937 -36.09 -20.89 -12.18
CA PRO A 937 -35.00 -21.88 -12.13
C PRO A 937 -33.95 -21.64 -13.24
N PRO A 938 -32.77 -22.30 -13.18
CA PRO A 938 -31.74 -22.16 -14.20
C PRO A 938 -32.23 -22.50 -15.63
N ASP A 939 -31.82 -21.70 -16.62
CA ASP A 939 -32.10 -21.94 -18.04
C ASP A 939 -31.64 -23.35 -18.48
N ASN A 940 -32.52 -24.04 -19.21
CA ASN A 940 -32.33 -25.39 -19.72
C ASN A 940 -32.04 -26.40 -18.59
N SER A 941 -32.93 -26.46 -17.59
CA SER A 941 -32.84 -27.40 -16.47
C SER A 941 -34.18 -28.07 -16.14
N THR A 942 -34.09 -29.23 -15.48
CA THR A 942 -35.20 -29.83 -14.73
C THR A 942 -34.99 -29.55 -13.25
N PHE A 943 -35.95 -28.91 -12.61
CA PHE A 943 -35.96 -28.52 -11.21
C PHE A 943 -37.12 -29.24 -10.49
N GLU A 944 -36.78 -30.19 -9.63
CA GLU A 944 -37.71 -30.94 -8.79
C GLU A 944 -37.74 -30.32 -7.41
N ILE A 945 -38.92 -29.89 -6.94
CA ILE A 945 -39.14 -29.44 -5.56
C ILE A 945 -39.78 -30.58 -4.78
N ASN A 946 -39.06 -31.03 -3.74
CA ASN A 946 -39.48 -32.09 -2.82
C ASN A 946 -40.31 -31.57 -1.64
N SER A 947 -40.05 -30.34 -1.18
CA SER A 947 -40.86 -29.66 -0.16
C SER A 947 -40.48 -28.19 -0.05
N VAL A 948 -41.42 -27.32 0.31
CA VAL A 948 -41.14 -25.93 0.71
C VAL A 948 -41.63 -25.71 2.14
N SER A 949 -40.80 -25.09 2.97
CA SER A 949 -41.16 -24.70 4.33
C SER A 949 -40.70 -23.29 4.66
N LEU A 950 -41.44 -22.65 5.55
CA LEU A 950 -41.12 -21.35 6.13
C LEU A 950 -40.43 -21.57 7.47
N VAL A 951 -39.28 -20.93 7.69
CA VAL A 951 -38.51 -21.06 8.93
C VAL A 951 -38.43 -19.70 9.63
N GLU A 952 -38.96 -19.61 10.85
CA GLU A 952 -38.76 -18.47 11.77
C GLU A 952 -37.49 -18.73 12.62
N GLN A 953 -36.56 -17.77 12.65
CA GLN A 953 -35.32 -17.84 13.44
C GLN A 953 -35.05 -16.52 14.19
N GLU A 954 -34.32 -16.62 15.31
CA GLU A 954 -33.86 -15.46 16.12
C GLU A 954 -32.67 -14.71 15.49
N ASN A 955 -31.92 -15.35 14.61
CA ASN A 955 -30.73 -14.82 13.95
C ASN A 955 -30.71 -15.27 12.48
N SER A 956 -29.80 -14.74 11.68
CA SER A 956 -29.66 -15.05 10.26
C SER A 956 -28.83 -16.31 9.95
N LEU A 957 -28.67 -17.22 10.93
CA LEU A 957 -27.77 -18.38 10.82
C LEU A 957 -28.42 -19.53 10.02
N ILE A 958 -27.90 -19.75 8.81
CA ILE A 958 -28.31 -20.87 7.95
C ILE A 958 -27.41 -22.08 8.24
N PRO A 959 -27.93 -23.23 8.73
CA PRO A 959 -27.11 -24.42 8.98
C PRO A 959 -26.50 -25.00 7.69
N ILE A 960 -25.22 -25.39 7.73
CA ILE A 960 -24.52 -26.02 6.60
C ILE A 960 -24.33 -27.52 6.90
N LYS A 961 -24.55 -28.37 5.89
CA LYS A 961 -24.22 -29.80 5.95
C LYS A 961 -23.11 -30.14 4.96
N GLY A 962 -21.98 -30.64 5.48
CA GLY A 962 -20.78 -30.94 4.70
C GLY A 962 -19.97 -29.70 4.33
N ILE A 963 -18.70 -29.90 3.97
CA ILE A 963 -17.86 -28.87 3.35
C ILE A 963 -17.16 -29.52 2.18
N TYR A 964 -17.30 -28.90 1.01
CA TYR A 964 -16.53 -29.23 -0.18
C TYR A 964 -15.29 -28.33 -0.24
N GLN A 965 -14.11 -28.93 -0.41
CA GLN A 965 -12.87 -28.22 -0.67
C GLN A 965 -12.31 -28.60 -2.03
N ASN A 966 -11.89 -27.60 -2.81
CA ASN A 966 -11.25 -27.77 -4.11
C ASN A 966 -10.08 -26.81 -4.20
N PHE A 967 -8.86 -27.33 -4.30
CA PHE A 967 -7.64 -26.54 -4.29
C PHE A 967 -6.67 -26.95 -5.39
N ASP A 968 -6.11 -25.95 -6.08
CA ASP A 968 -4.92 -26.12 -6.90
C ASP A 968 -3.67 -25.78 -6.08
N LEU A 969 -2.80 -26.76 -5.90
CA LEU A 969 -1.54 -26.64 -5.18
C LEU A 969 -0.37 -26.28 -6.11
N LEU A 970 -0.59 -26.23 -7.42
CA LEU A 970 0.44 -26.03 -8.44
C LEU A 970 1.63 -26.98 -8.19
N LYS A 971 2.87 -26.47 -8.10
CA LYS A 971 4.08 -27.26 -7.84
C LYS A 971 4.39 -27.42 -6.34
N LEU A 972 3.52 -26.93 -5.43
CA LEU A 972 3.76 -26.99 -3.98
C LEU A 972 4.07 -28.41 -3.48
N PRO A 973 3.40 -29.50 -3.94
CA PRO A 973 3.73 -30.85 -3.47
C PRO A 973 5.15 -31.30 -3.87
N TYR A 974 5.60 -30.95 -5.07
CA TYR A 974 6.98 -31.20 -5.52
C TYR A 974 7.98 -30.41 -4.67
N ILE A 975 7.68 -29.14 -4.38
CA ILE A 975 8.55 -28.23 -3.64
C ILE A 975 8.67 -28.65 -2.18
N TRP A 976 7.56 -29.06 -1.56
CA TRP A 976 7.54 -29.56 -0.18
C TRP A 976 8.28 -30.89 -0.05
N ALA A 977 8.21 -31.76 -1.07
CA ALA A 977 8.95 -33.01 -1.06
C ALA A 977 10.47 -32.79 -1.17
N ASN A 978 10.90 -31.98 -2.14
CA ASN A 978 12.31 -31.93 -2.57
C ASN A 978 13.12 -30.76 -1.97
N TYR A 979 12.46 -29.66 -1.58
CA TYR A 979 13.14 -28.44 -1.11
C TYR A 979 12.83 -28.05 0.35
N ASP A 980 12.01 -28.83 1.09
CA ASP A 980 11.74 -28.60 2.52
C ASP A 980 13.01 -28.78 3.38
N SER A 981 13.39 -27.71 4.09
CA SER A 981 14.56 -27.71 4.98
C SER A 981 14.45 -28.73 6.11
N ASN A 982 13.24 -29.10 6.51
CA ASN A 982 13.03 -30.11 7.56
C ASN A 982 13.18 -31.54 7.04
N LYS A 983 13.09 -31.76 5.72
CA LYS A 983 13.13 -33.08 5.05
C LYS A 983 11.99 -34.02 5.48
N SER A 984 10.73 -33.57 5.48
CA SER A 984 9.59 -34.40 5.92
C SER A 984 9.49 -35.77 5.25
N VAL A 985 9.81 -35.87 3.94
CA VAL A 985 9.83 -37.14 3.18
C VAL A 985 10.76 -38.19 3.82
N LEU A 986 11.84 -37.78 4.48
CA LEU A 986 12.79 -38.67 5.14
C LEU A 986 12.54 -38.83 6.64
N LYS A 987 11.98 -37.81 7.30
CA LYS A 987 11.90 -37.77 8.77
C LYS A 987 10.56 -38.17 9.38
N THR A 988 9.44 -37.99 8.68
CA THR A 988 8.15 -38.39 9.29
C THR A 988 7.95 -39.90 9.22
N GLU A 989 7.07 -40.43 10.06
CA GLU A 989 6.75 -41.85 10.10
C GLU A 989 5.84 -42.24 8.92
N VAL A 990 6.05 -43.41 8.31
CA VAL A 990 5.11 -43.97 7.33
C VAL A 990 4.04 -44.74 8.08
N LEU A 991 2.81 -44.21 8.10
CA LEU A 991 1.67 -44.85 8.75
C LEU A 991 1.08 -45.97 7.90
N LYS A 992 1.04 -45.79 6.56
CA LYS A 992 0.51 -46.79 5.64
C LYS A 992 1.17 -46.70 4.26
N THR A 993 1.49 -47.86 3.70
CA THR A 993 1.87 -48.00 2.29
C THR A 993 0.63 -48.43 1.50
N ILE A 994 0.28 -47.69 0.45
CA ILE A 994 -0.91 -47.94 -0.39
C ILE A 994 -0.48 -48.55 -1.74
N ILE A 995 0.52 -47.94 -2.40
CA ILE A 995 1.15 -48.47 -3.61
C ILE A 995 2.64 -48.68 -3.29
N ASN A 996 3.17 -49.85 -3.67
CA ASN A 996 4.58 -50.24 -3.49
C ASN A 996 5.19 -50.92 -4.73
N SER A 997 4.53 -50.78 -5.88
CA SER A 997 4.91 -51.36 -7.17
C SER A 997 4.42 -50.43 -8.27
N GLU A 998 5.13 -50.37 -9.40
CA GLU A 998 4.81 -49.43 -10.49
C GLU A 998 3.39 -49.62 -11.02
N GLN A 999 2.57 -48.58 -10.90
CA GLN A 999 1.24 -48.49 -11.52
C GLN A 999 1.24 -47.39 -12.59
N LYS A 1000 0.77 -47.73 -13.79
CA LYS A 1000 0.60 -46.77 -14.89
C LYS A 1000 -0.83 -46.25 -14.92
N ILE A 1001 -0.98 -44.93 -14.88
CA ILE A 1001 -2.26 -44.24 -15.04
C ILE A 1001 -2.31 -43.70 -16.46
N ASN A 1002 -3.31 -44.11 -17.23
CA ASN A 1002 -3.55 -43.61 -18.58
C ASN A 1002 -4.23 -42.23 -18.52
N LYS A 1003 -3.96 -41.41 -19.53
CA LYS A 1003 -4.55 -40.09 -19.72
C LYS A 1003 -6.07 -40.09 -19.52
N ASN A 1004 -6.54 -39.21 -18.63
CA ASN A 1004 -7.92 -39.01 -18.23
C ASN A 1004 -8.63 -40.24 -17.61
N VAL A 1005 -7.90 -41.30 -17.26
CA VAL A 1005 -8.45 -42.46 -16.54
C VAL A 1005 -8.27 -42.24 -15.04
N ALA A 1006 -9.37 -42.31 -14.29
CA ALA A 1006 -9.36 -42.24 -12.84
C ALA A 1006 -9.16 -43.64 -12.24
N ILE A 1007 -8.16 -43.81 -11.36
CA ILE A 1007 -7.98 -45.01 -10.55
C ILE A 1007 -8.56 -44.77 -9.14
N LYS A 1008 -9.38 -45.71 -8.64
CA LYS A 1008 -9.91 -45.67 -7.28
C LYS A 1008 -9.09 -46.60 -6.38
N ILE A 1009 -8.62 -46.09 -5.25
CA ILE A 1009 -7.68 -46.76 -4.36
C ILE A 1009 -8.29 -46.80 -2.95
N GLY A 1010 -8.46 -48.00 -2.39
CA GLY A 1010 -9.04 -48.21 -1.06
C GLY A 1010 -8.09 -47.81 0.07
N ILE A 1011 -8.66 -47.29 1.16
CA ILE A 1011 -7.96 -46.82 2.36
C ILE A 1011 -8.66 -47.43 3.58
N ASP A 1012 -7.93 -47.54 4.70
CA ASP A 1012 -8.49 -47.98 5.97
C ASP A 1012 -8.78 -46.73 6.81
N SER A 1013 -9.95 -46.66 7.41
CA SER A 1013 -10.41 -45.50 8.18
C SER A 1013 -9.58 -45.25 9.45
N ASN A 1014 -8.87 -46.26 9.97
CA ASN A 1014 -8.07 -46.19 11.19
C ASN A 1014 -6.67 -45.56 10.98
N ILE A 1015 -6.62 -44.31 10.55
CA ILE A 1015 -5.38 -43.52 10.42
C ILE A 1015 -5.19 -42.61 11.62
N ASP A 1016 -3.98 -42.55 12.20
CA ASP A 1016 -3.62 -41.54 13.21
C ASP A 1016 -3.57 -40.14 12.57
N LYS A 1017 -4.57 -39.32 12.87
CA LYS A 1017 -4.70 -37.92 12.44
C LYS A 1017 -4.18 -36.90 13.48
N SER A 1018 -3.64 -37.35 14.62
CA SER A 1018 -3.39 -36.51 15.81
C SER A 1018 -2.41 -35.34 15.61
N THR A 1019 -1.46 -35.52 14.69
CA THR A 1019 -0.42 -34.55 14.30
C THR A 1019 -0.60 -34.05 12.86
N GLY A 1020 -1.76 -34.31 12.25
CA GLY A 1020 -1.96 -34.19 10.81
C GLY A 1020 -1.33 -35.34 10.02
N ASN A 1021 -1.48 -35.32 8.69
CA ASN A 1021 -0.99 -36.35 7.77
C ASN A 1021 -0.44 -35.74 6.49
N TYR A 1022 0.44 -36.52 5.84
CA TYR A 1022 0.82 -36.30 4.45
C TYR A 1022 0.41 -37.46 3.56
N ILE A 1023 0.04 -37.16 2.32
CA ILE A 1023 0.08 -38.11 1.22
C ILE A 1023 1.41 -37.88 0.50
N HIS A 1024 2.21 -38.93 0.37
CA HIS A 1024 3.48 -38.93 -0.35
C HIS A 1024 3.36 -39.81 -1.58
N LEU A 1025 3.56 -39.22 -2.75
CA LEU A 1025 3.52 -39.87 -4.05
C LEU A 1025 4.91 -39.81 -4.67
N ARG A 1026 5.36 -40.92 -5.28
CA ARG A 1026 6.60 -40.97 -6.06
C ARG A 1026 6.25 -41.26 -7.51
N ILE A 1027 6.29 -40.22 -8.34
CA ILE A 1027 5.67 -40.19 -9.68
C ILE A 1027 6.71 -39.83 -10.75
N LYS A 1028 6.64 -40.52 -11.88
CA LYS A 1028 7.33 -40.19 -13.12
C LYS A 1028 6.32 -39.69 -14.17
N SER A 1029 6.67 -38.61 -14.86
CA SER A 1029 5.96 -38.11 -16.05
C SER A 1029 6.95 -37.46 -17.01
N ASP A 1030 6.95 -37.91 -18.27
CA ASP A 1030 7.86 -37.38 -19.30
C ASP A 1030 7.37 -36.02 -19.87
N LYS A 1031 6.22 -35.51 -19.39
CA LYS A 1031 5.59 -34.25 -19.83
C LYS A 1031 5.09 -33.44 -18.63
N LYS A 1032 4.79 -32.16 -18.85
CA LYS A 1032 4.04 -31.37 -17.87
C LYS A 1032 2.61 -31.88 -17.85
N SER A 1033 2.13 -32.25 -16.67
CA SER A 1033 0.81 -32.89 -16.50
C SER A 1033 0.24 -32.54 -15.13
N ASN A 1034 -1.08 -32.41 -15.05
CA ASN A 1034 -1.79 -32.14 -13.81
C ASN A 1034 -2.38 -33.43 -13.27
N VAL A 1035 -2.35 -33.60 -11.95
CA VAL A 1035 -2.98 -34.71 -11.23
C VAL A 1035 -4.14 -34.18 -10.41
N LEU A 1036 -5.27 -34.88 -10.46
CA LEU A 1036 -6.45 -34.68 -9.63
C LEU A 1036 -6.50 -35.81 -8.59
N LEU A 1037 -6.61 -35.43 -7.32
CA LEU A 1037 -6.75 -36.32 -6.17
C LEU A 1037 -8.09 -36.00 -5.49
N ALA A 1038 -9.08 -36.88 -5.64
CA ALA A 1038 -10.40 -36.73 -5.04
C ALA A 1038 -10.62 -37.73 -3.90
N TYR A 1039 -11.29 -37.33 -2.83
CA TYR A 1039 -11.49 -38.15 -1.63
C TYR A 1039 -12.74 -37.72 -0.85
N GLY A 1040 -13.16 -38.53 0.12
CA GLY A 1040 -14.26 -38.19 1.04
C GLY A 1040 -15.67 -38.28 0.44
N PRO A 1041 -16.71 -38.13 1.29
CA PRO A 1041 -18.10 -38.28 0.89
C PRO A 1041 -18.58 -37.15 -0.01
N ASN A 1042 -18.16 -35.89 0.22
CA ASN A 1042 -18.50 -34.76 -0.63
C ASN A 1042 -17.53 -34.62 -1.84
N LYS A 1043 -16.63 -35.59 -2.04
CA LYS A 1043 -15.66 -35.68 -3.13
C LYS A 1043 -14.70 -34.48 -3.22
N SER A 1044 -14.22 -33.94 -2.09
CA SER A 1044 -13.21 -32.86 -2.10
C SER A 1044 -11.99 -33.21 -2.97
N VAL A 1045 -11.43 -32.19 -3.62
CA VAL A 1045 -10.43 -32.33 -4.69
C VAL A 1045 -9.17 -31.52 -4.38
N ILE A 1046 -8.01 -32.13 -4.60
CA ILE A 1046 -6.71 -31.48 -4.70
C ILE A 1046 -6.18 -31.66 -6.11
N SER A 1047 -5.82 -30.58 -6.78
CA SER A 1047 -5.06 -30.60 -8.05
C SER A 1047 -3.62 -30.13 -7.83
N PHE A 1048 -2.68 -30.65 -8.62
CA PHE A 1048 -1.28 -30.22 -8.60
C PHE A 1048 -0.56 -30.52 -9.92
N GLU A 1049 0.54 -29.81 -10.18
CA GLU A 1049 1.39 -29.97 -11.37
C GLU A 1049 2.53 -30.96 -11.12
N LEU A 1050 2.78 -31.84 -12.08
CA LEU A 1050 3.99 -32.66 -12.16
C LEU A 1050 5.06 -31.95 -12.98
N VAL A 1051 6.30 -32.01 -12.47
CA VAL A 1051 7.50 -31.54 -13.17
C VAL A 1051 7.94 -32.63 -14.16
N PRO A 1052 8.21 -32.32 -15.44
CA PRO A 1052 8.68 -33.31 -16.41
C PRO A 1052 10.03 -33.89 -15.96
N SER A 1053 10.11 -35.22 -15.80
CA SER A 1053 11.34 -35.91 -15.43
C SER A 1053 11.34 -37.34 -15.96
N ASN A 1054 12.51 -37.78 -16.43
CA ASN A 1054 12.76 -39.18 -16.78
C ASN A 1054 12.88 -40.08 -15.54
N ASN A 1055 13.02 -39.50 -14.35
CA ASN A 1055 13.14 -40.18 -13.07
C ASN A 1055 11.82 -40.13 -12.28
N TYR A 1056 11.74 -40.93 -11.21
CA TYR A 1056 10.67 -40.84 -10.23
C TYR A 1056 10.96 -39.73 -9.22
N GLU A 1057 10.18 -38.65 -9.30
CA GLU A 1057 10.24 -37.49 -8.40
C GLU A 1057 9.27 -37.67 -7.22
N ASP A 1058 9.62 -37.11 -6.07
CA ASP A 1058 8.76 -37.13 -4.87
C ASP A 1058 7.79 -35.93 -4.86
N TYR A 1059 6.57 -36.16 -4.38
CA TYR A 1059 5.50 -35.17 -4.20
C TYR A 1059 4.84 -35.38 -2.83
N LEU A 1060 4.71 -34.32 -2.02
CA LEU A 1060 4.25 -34.38 -0.64
C LEU A 1060 3.09 -33.41 -0.37
N ILE A 1061 1.90 -33.93 -0.09
CA ILE A 1061 0.65 -33.17 0.09
C ILE A 1061 0.27 -33.22 1.57
N ARG A 1062 0.16 -32.06 2.27
CA ARG A 1062 -0.34 -31.99 3.65
C ARG A 1062 -1.87 -32.12 3.67
N ILE A 1063 -2.37 -33.35 3.53
CA ILE A 1063 -3.80 -33.66 3.39
C ILE A 1063 -4.64 -33.26 4.62
N SER A 1064 -4.02 -33.15 5.81
CA SER A 1064 -4.70 -32.64 7.01
C SER A 1064 -5.04 -31.13 6.98
N SER A 1065 -4.58 -30.39 5.97
CA SER A 1065 -5.11 -29.04 5.65
C SER A 1065 -6.57 -29.06 5.16
N GLN A 1066 -7.16 -30.24 4.99
CA GLN A 1066 -8.52 -30.43 4.50
C GLN A 1066 -9.46 -30.87 5.64
N TRP A 1067 -10.64 -30.26 5.71
CA TRP A 1067 -11.65 -30.55 6.72
C TRP A 1067 -12.15 -31.99 6.62
N GLU A 1068 -12.59 -32.45 5.45
CA GLU A 1068 -13.15 -33.81 5.30
C GLU A 1068 -12.15 -34.89 5.71
N TRP A 1069 -10.85 -34.69 5.43
CA TRP A 1069 -9.81 -35.62 5.89
C TRP A 1069 -9.75 -35.69 7.42
N MET A 1070 -9.98 -34.59 8.11
CA MET A 1070 -9.92 -34.50 9.57
C MET A 1070 -11.24 -34.89 10.26
N SER A 1071 -12.40 -34.67 9.63
CA SER A 1071 -13.73 -34.91 10.21
C SER A 1071 -14.34 -36.28 9.87
N GLU A 1072 -14.12 -36.79 8.65
CA GLU A 1072 -14.79 -37.99 8.14
C GLU A 1072 -13.89 -39.22 8.14
N ASN A 1073 -14.50 -40.40 8.05
CA ASN A 1073 -13.80 -41.62 7.67
C ASN A 1073 -13.59 -41.63 6.14
N ILE A 1074 -12.36 -41.85 5.71
CA ILE A 1074 -11.95 -41.76 4.30
C ILE A 1074 -11.55 -43.15 3.81
N ASP A 1075 -12.50 -43.83 3.16
CA ASP A 1075 -12.33 -45.22 2.73
C ASP A 1075 -11.70 -45.36 1.33
N PHE A 1076 -11.53 -44.25 0.59
CA PHE A 1076 -10.86 -44.25 -0.70
C PHE A 1076 -10.26 -42.88 -1.08
N ILE A 1077 -9.24 -42.94 -1.94
CA ILE A 1077 -8.77 -41.81 -2.77
C ILE A 1077 -8.93 -42.22 -4.24
N THR A 1078 -9.27 -41.26 -5.08
CA THR A 1078 -9.26 -41.38 -6.54
C THR A 1078 -8.14 -40.52 -7.11
N LEU A 1079 -7.29 -41.08 -7.98
CA LEU A 1079 -6.24 -40.35 -8.71
C LEU A 1079 -6.54 -40.36 -10.22
N GLN A 1080 -6.43 -39.21 -10.86
CA GLN A 1080 -6.55 -39.05 -12.31
C GLN A 1080 -5.47 -38.09 -12.82
N SER A 1081 -4.92 -38.30 -14.01
CA SER A 1081 -4.01 -37.34 -14.64
C SER A 1081 -4.43 -37.00 -16.08
N ASN A 1082 -4.08 -35.80 -16.54
CA ASN A 1082 -4.37 -35.36 -17.91
C ASN A 1082 -3.35 -35.85 -18.97
N GLU A 1083 -2.32 -36.59 -18.57
CA GLU A 1083 -1.37 -37.32 -19.42
C GLU A 1083 -1.11 -38.72 -18.83
N ASN A 1084 -0.33 -39.54 -19.54
CA ASN A 1084 0.11 -40.85 -19.02
C ASN A 1084 1.21 -40.65 -17.98
N ILE A 1085 1.06 -41.25 -16.79
CA ILE A 1085 2.04 -41.15 -15.69
C ILE A 1085 2.29 -42.52 -15.06
N ALA A 1086 3.44 -42.69 -14.39
CA ALA A 1086 3.78 -43.88 -13.63
C ALA A 1086 3.99 -43.54 -12.15
N ILE A 1087 3.32 -44.26 -11.24
CA ILE A 1087 3.46 -44.11 -9.79
C ILE A 1087 4.24 -45.31 -9.26
N GLU A 1088 5.43 -45.09 -8.68
CA GLU A 1088 6.20 -46.13 -7.99
C GLU A 1088 5.59 -46.43 -6.61
N LYS A 1089 5.26 -45.35 -5.87
CA LYS A 1089 4.80 -45.43 -4.48
C LYS A 1089 3.72 -44.40 -4.16
N MET A 1090 2.81 -44.80 -3.28
CA MET A 1090 1.85 -43.93 -2.60
C MET A 1090 1.80 -44.32 -1.13
N LEU A 1091 2.14 -43.38 -0.24
CA LEU A 1091 2.22 -43.57 1.19
C LEU A 1091 1.35 -42.54 1.92
N ILE A 1092 0.76 -42.93 3.05
CA ILE A 1092 0.28 -42.01 4.08
C ILE A 1092 1.36 -41.92 5.15
N ARG A 1093 1.81 -40.70 5.42
CA ARG A 1093 2.81 -40.40 6.45
C ARG A 1093 2.18 -39.60 7.58
N LYS A 1094 2.75 -39.73 8.78
CA LYS A 1094 2.44 -38.89 9.93
C LYS A 1094 2.84 -37.45 9.63
N GLY A 1095 2.08 -36.50 10.16
CA GLY A 1095 2.44 -35.09 10.16
C GLY A 1095 3.65 -34.77 11.05
N ASP A 1096 3.95 -33.48 11.12
CA ASP A 1096 5.06 -32.86 11.88
C ASP A 1096 4.65 -31.49 12.45
#